data_AF-A0A7W0U3X7-F1
#
_entry.id   AF-A0A7W0U3X7-F1
#
_cell.length_a   1.000
_cell.length_b   1.000
_cell.length_c   1.000
_cell.angle_alpha   90.00
_cell.angle_beta   90.00
_cell.angle_gamma   90.00
#
_symmetry.space_group_name_H-M   'P 1'
#
loop_
_entity.id
_entity.type
_entity.pdbx_description
1 polymer ?
#
loop_
_entity_poly.entity_id
_entity_poly.type
_entity_poly.pdbx_seq_one_letter_code
_entity_poly.pdbx_strand_id
1 'polypeptide(L)'
;MLFNVPRPVVAASRPAGRVGVVAVLVAGALAISPAAAVSAAEPGDGSRFDTWAGYQVGRSPVEALAGDFNEDGAADVAWVRNNQSDNTLSVTLNLGDGTMDDPREFVATAGSATDGVVTDLDGDGNLDVAVVAEGACLCNDIIDLYLGDGTGDFAHSTATGGNGPLQVAAGDLDADGDPDLALTNFWGGPTVSVLLNDGDATFAPEAIYPVGERPVGIVTTDIDGDADLDVVAAALGFDGPLAIYPLVNAGDGTLTPAARQTLDQPVGDPRLAAGDLDGDGDEDLALGGFGPTHYFLFNDGSGTYTPVANDTGGFTSGDVEVADLEPDGDLDVVSATFGSTSSGDITVFRNSGRGAFSSERLTSSEQPSGLAVTDFTRDGVSDIAAANRGTSLGVIHPGGPGGAFPAPPQNVFFQPPFRITTGDLDGDGDTDIAATTSPGGFSGAIQVLLNDGTGTMVDGQLIVAGGPPSSIDAADFDLDGDQDLVWQLYGFSFDDAGVALNNGDGTFASPQLLNVTPCGTGQVTAADMDGDSAPDILIANNFGDTAGCDDGTSVTIVPSNGDGTFGLAYEVQTERRPEMPIGADMNGDGLNDLVTAHAFAISVSLSTGDGGFAPHVDITTNQGHLEVAAADLDADGDTDLSTVNSDSSATVFLNDGSGTSFAIDVLAGTETGGAAIAVDIGDIDSDGRPDVVVANRIGNDISVWFNNGGGSFEQNAVHYGVNTGLSDLQLADFNGDGLLDVAVPNTTATGFAAGAEPPVVLAAAPNGVSVVLNEGSGTTPPPACTIRGTSGNDSLTGTPGNDVICGGAGNDVIKGGAGDDVIVGGTGADRIRGDAGKDRVFGGDGADALLGGTGADQLSGGAGVDLCAGGAGTDTALTCERTTGVP
;
A
#
# COMPACT_ATOMS: atom_id res chain seq x y z
N MET A 1 60.17 -25.12 -39.12
CA MET A 1 59.31 -25.85 -38.18
C MET A 1 57.89 -25.54 -38.65
N LEU A 2 57.12 -26.46 -39.26
CA LEU A 2 56.57 -27.72 -38.68
C LEU A 2 55.85 -27.40 -37.35
N PHE A 3 54.55 -27.60 -37.12
CA PHE A 3 53.36 -28.01 -37.92
C PHE A 3 52.12 -27.32 -37.25
N ASN A 4 50.86 -27.32 -37.73
CA ASN A 4 50.20 -28.01 -38.86
C ASN A 4 49.04 -27.13 -39.44
N VAL A 5 48.21 -27.68 -40.34
CA VAL A 5 46.81 -27.26 -40.59
C VAL A 5 45.95 -28.55 -40.65
N PRO A 6 44.72 -28.53 -40.12
CA PRO A 6 43.58 -28.93 -40.97
C PRO A 6 42.32 -28.03 -40.82
N ARG A 7 41.71 -27.71 -41.96
CA ARG A 7 40.24 -27.63 -42.14
C ARG A 7 39.75 -29.03 -42.63
N PRO A 8 38.46 -29.36 -42.88
CA PRO A 8 37.18 -28.59 -42.75
C PRO A 8 36.03 -29.46 -42.15
N VAL A 9 34.77 -29.21 -42.58
CA VAL A 9 33.49 -29.93 -42.30
C VAL A 9 32.80 -29.39 -41.03
N VAL A 10 31.80 -28.49 -41.11
CA VAL A 10 30.43 -28.59 -41.68
C VAL A 10 29.53 -29.53 -40.88
N ALA A 11 28.81 -28.95 -39.93
CA ALA A 11 27.40 -29.23 -39.69
C ALA A 11 26.69 -27.86 -39.65
N ALA A 12 25.49 -27.79 -40.20
CA ALA A 12 24.59 -26.65 -40.01
C ALA A 12 23.39 -27.18 -39.24
N SER A 13 23.09 -26.57 -38.11
CA SER A 13 21.88 -26.74 -37.33
C SER A 13 21.62 -25.41 -36.60
N ARG A 14 20.64 -24.68 -37.10
CA ARG A 14 19.73 -23.83 -36.31
C ARG A 14 18.49 -24.71 -36.12
N PRO A 15 17.89 -24.74 -34.93
CA PRO A 15 16.86 -23.75 -34.53
C PRO A 15 17.41 -22.77 -33.46
N ALA A 16 16.77 -21.67 -33.04
CA ALA A 16 15.41 -21.14 -33.23
C ALA A 16 14.31 -21.74 -32.31
N GLY A 17 14.24 -21.18 -31.11
CA GLY A 17 13.16 -21.24 -30.10
C GLY A 17 13.42 -20.06 -29.15
N ARG A 18 12.40 -19.35 -28.68
CA ARG A 18 12.46 -17.98 -28.10
C ARG A 18 11.36 -17.88 -27.01
N VAL A 19 11.48 -17.12 -25.91
CA VAL A 19 12.51 -16.16 -25.44
C VAL A 19 12.72 -16.31 -23.94
N GLY A 20 13.97 -16.46 -23.48
CA GLY A 20 14.43 -15.90 -22.20
C GLY A 20 15.47 -14.81 -22.50
N VAL A 21 15.34 -13.61 -21.91
CA VAL A 21 16.18 -12.45 -22.28
C VAL A 21 17.48 -12.44 -21.46
N VAL A 22 18.55 -13.05 -21.99
CA VAL A 22 19.90 -12.97 -21.40
C VAL A 22 20.84 -12.09 -22.23
N ALA A 23 21.32 -10.98 -21.65
CA ALA A 23 22.22 -10.03 -22.31
C ALA A 23 23.71 -10.35 -22.08
N VAL A 24 24.52 -10.35 -23.16
CA VAL A 24 25.98 -10.62 -23.08
C VAL A 24 26.84 -9.43 -23.54
N LEU A 25 27.73 -8.97 -22.65
CA LEU A 25 28.68 -7.87 -22.85
C LEU A 25 29.67 -8.08 -24.02
N VAL A 26 29.96 -7.01 -24.76
CA VAL A 26 31.22 -6.87 -25.54
C VAL A 26 31.83 -5.48 -25.35
N ALA A 27 32.96 -5.40 -24.63
CA ALA A 27 33.68 -4.16 -24.35
C ALA A 27 34.71 -3.79 -25.44
N GLY A 28 34.85 -2.49 -25.75
CA GLY A 28 35.86 -1.96 -26.68
C GLY A 28 36.05 -0.44 -26.61
N ALA A 29 36.95 0.04 -25.75
CA ALA A 29 37.15 1.47 -25.47
C ALA A 29 38.09 2.21 -26.45
N LEU A 30 37.82 3.50 -26.76
CA LEU A 30 38.68 4.66 -26.39
C LEU A 30 38.17 6.07 -26.84
N ALA A 31 38.15 7.01 -25.87
CA ALA A 31 38.78 8.36 -25.93
C ALA A 31 38.13 9.64 -26.57
N ILE A 32 37.41 10.39 -25.72
CA ILE A 32 37.46 11.86 -25.36
C ILE A 32 37.10 13.03 -26.35
N SER A 33 36.20 13.90 -25.83
CA SER A 33 36.24 15.40 -25.79
C SER A 33 35.31 16.22 -26.76
N PRO A 34 34.88 17.47 -26.42
CA PRO A 34 33.57 17.69 -25.74
C PRO A 34 32.73 18.93 -26.21
N ALA A 35 31.62 19.20 -25.50
CA ALA A 35 30.72 20.39 -25.51
C ALA A 35 29.61 20.43 -26.60
N ALA A 36 28.34 20.81 -26.30
CA ALA A 36 27.73 21.29 -25.04
C ALA A 36 26.21 20.98 -24.92
N ALA A 37 25.77 20.79 -23.67
CA ALA A 37 24.44 21.05 -23.11
C ALA A 37 23.17 20.62 -23.88
N VAL A 38 22.69 19.42 -23.55
CA VAL A 38 21.27 19.14 -23.28
C VAL A 38 21.27 18.39 -21.93
N SER A 39 20.43 18.79 -20.96
CA SER A 39 20.22 18.03 -19.73
C SER A 39 19.22 16.91 -20.02
N ALA A 40 19.72 15.82 -20.57
CA ALA A 40 19.03 14.54 -20.66
C ALA A 40 19.52 13.62 -19.53
N ALA A 41 18.67 12.67 -19.14
CA ALA A 41 18.94 11.73 -18.05
C ALA A 41 20.19 10.86 -18.28
N GLU A 42 20.78 10.39 -17.19
CA GLU A 42 21.64 9.20 -17.14
C GLU A 42 21.05 8.22 -16.10
N PRO A 43 21.22 6.90 -16.25
CA PRO A 43 20.43 5.90 -15.52
C PRO A 43 21.19 5.27 -14.34
N GLY A 44 20.44 4.83 -13.32
CA GLY A 44 20.88 3.82 -12.35
C GLY A 44 21.30 4.33 -10.98
N ASP A 45 20.33 4.62 -10.12
CA ASP A 45 20.34 4.21 -8.71
C ASP A 45 19.07 3.39 -8.40
N GLY A 46 19.21 2.34 -7.59
CA GLY A 46 18.18 1.33 -7.36
C GLY A 46 17.27 1.69 -6.17
N SER A 47 16.55 2.80 -6.26
CA SER A 47 15.66 3.29 -5.19
C SER A 47 14.24 3.59 -5.69
N ARG A 48 13.74 2.79 -6.64
CA ARG A 48 12.38 2.87 -7.19
C ARG A 48 11.87 1.50 -7.63
N PHE A 49 11.34 0.72 -6.69
CA PHE A 49 10.48 -0.44 -6.96
C PHE A 49 9.56 -0.66 -5.74
N ASP A 50 8.28 -0.34 -5.90
CA ASP A 50 7.22 -0.65 -4.92
C ASP A 50 6.86 -2.14 -4.95
N THR A 51 6.70 -2.78 -3.78
CA THR A 51 6.65 -4.25 -3.66
C THR A 51 5.23 -4.80 -3.48
N TRP A 52 4.57 -5.16 -4.59
CA TRP A 52 3.11 -5.18 -4.86
C TRP A 52 2.61 -3.78 -5.25
N ALA A 53 1.72 -3.73 -6.23
CA ALA A 53 0.43 -3.15 -5.92
C ALA A 53 -0.61 -4.28 -6.00
N GLY A 54 -1.65 -4.21 -5.18
CA GLY A 54 -2.87 -4.96 -5.42
C GLY A 54 -3.57 -4.41 -6.68
N TYR A 55 -3.10 -4.79 -7.86
CA TYR A 55 -3.61 -4.27 -9.13
C TYR A 55 -5.10 -4.62 -9.26
N GLN A 56 -5.94 -3.60 -9.52
CA GLN A 56 -7.39 -3.75 -9.65
C GLN A 56 -7.77 -4.38 -10.99
N VAL A 57 -7.37 -5.63 -11.17
CA VAL A 57 -7.64 -6.44 -12.36
C VAL A 57 -9.09 -6.91 -12.40
N GLY A 58 -9.92 -6.65 -11.39
CA GLY A 58 -11.35 -6.98 -11.41
C GLY A 58 -11.66 -8.43 -11.04
N ARG A 59 -12.96 -8.79 -11.07
CA ARG A 59 -13.47 -9.97 -10.33
C ARG A 59 -13.04 -11.31 -10.95
N SER A 60 -12.52 -12.19 -10.09
CA SER A 60 -12.21 -13.58 -10.39
C SER A 60 -11.24 -13.75 -11.58
N PRO A 61 -10.01 -13.21 -11.48
CA PRO A 61 -8.92 -13.62 -12.38
C PRO A 61 -8.66 -15.11 -12.19
N VAL A 62 -8.36 -15.80 -13.29
CA VAL A 62 -8.16 -17.26 -13.34
C VAL A 62 -6.77 -17.65 -13.82
N GLU A 63 -6.15 -16.80 -14.63
CA GLU A 63 -4.81 -16.95 -15.19
C GLU A 63 -4.07 -15.60 -15.17
N ALA A 64 -2.75 -15.64 -15.00
CA ALA A 64 -1.83 -14.54 -15.23
C ALA A 64 -0.93 -14.94 -16.41
N LEU A 65 -0.64 -14.00 -17.30
CA LEU A 65 0.19 -14.21 -18.48
C LEU A 65 1.16 -13.04 -18.61
N ALA A 66 2.38 -13.29 -19.08
CA ALA A 66 3.38 -12.25 -19.26
C ALA A 66 3.88 -12.17 -20.71
N GLY A 67 4.20 -10.97 -21.16
CA GLY A 67 4.72 -10.70 -22.50
C GLY A 67 4.90 -9.21 -22.74
N ASP A 68 5.86 -8.84 -23.59
CA ASP A 68 6.03 -7.45 -24.06
C ASP A 68 4.97 -7.15 -25.12
N PHE A 69 3.79 -6.66 -24.71
CA PHE A 69 2.64 -6.41 -25.58
C PHE A 69 2.72 -5.04 -26.27
N ASN A 70 3.66 -4.18 -25.86
CA ASN A 70 3.82 -2.80 -26.34
C ASN A 70 5.16 -2.52 -27.10
N GLU A 71 5.99 -3.56 -27.27
CA GLU A 71 7.35 -3.54 -27.86
C GLU A 71 8.35 -2.56 -27.20
N ASP A 72 8.16 -2.14 -25.94
CA ASP A 72 9.08 -1.24 -25.24
C ASP A 72 10.28 -1.97 -24.59
N GLY A 73 10.22 -3.30 -24.51
CA GLY A 73 11.24 -4.16 -23.93
C GLY A 73 11.01 -4.51 -22.45
N ALA A 74 9.90 -4.11 -21.83
CA ALA A 74 9.43 -4.67 -20.57
C ALA A 74 8.48 -5.84 -20.83
N ALA A 75 8.45 -6.83 -19.94
CA ALA A 75 7.30 -7.71 -19.89
C ALA A 75 6.12 -6.95 -19.26
N ASP A 76 4.96 -6.97 -19.89
CA ASP A 76 3.67 -6.55 -19.36
C ASP A 76 2.94 -7.76 -18.73
N VAL A 77 1.77 -7.54 -18.12
CA VAL A 77 0.93 -8.61 -17.56
C VAL A 77 -0.49 -8.57 -18.14
N ALA A 78 -0.98 -9.72 -18.57
CA ALA A 78 -2.36 -9.95 -18.97
C ALA A 78 -3.07 -10.93 -18.02
N TRP A 79 -4.26 -10.55 -17.56
CA TRP A 79 -5.06 -11.25 -16.58
C TRP A 79 -6.32 -11.82 -17.25
N VAL A 80 -6.41 -13.14 -17.34
CA VAL A 80 -7.61 -13.81 -17.86
C VAL A 80 -8.64 -13.88 -16.75
N ARG A 81 -9.88 -13.40 -16.99
CA ARG A 81 -10.93 -13.35 -15.96
C ARG A 81 -12.14 -14.21 -16.31
N ASN A 82 -12.65 -14.90 -15.30
CA ASN A 82 -13.83 -15.75 -15.41
C ASN A 82 -15.02 -15.12 -14.69
N ASN A 83 -15.97 -14.64 -15.49
CA ASN A 83 -17.22 -14.10 -14.98
C ASN A 83 -18.37 -14.60 -15.87
N GLN A 84 -19.39 -15.19 -15.25
CA GLN A 84 -20.43 -16.06 -15.85
C GLN A 84 -21.33 -15.42 -16.94
N SER A 85 -21.04 -14.17 -17.33
CA SER A 85 -21.74 -13.44 -18.40
C SER A 85 -20.81 -12.64 -19.33
N ASP A 86 -19.52 -12.54 -19.04
CA ASP A 86 -18.54 -11.70 -19.73
C ASP A 86 -17.12 -12.11 -19.27
N ASN A 87 -16.42 -12.95 -20.04
CA ASN A 87 -14.98 -13.14 -19.81
C ASN A 87 -14.25 -11.90 -20.31
N THR A 88 -13.17 -11.49 -19.65
CA THR A 88 -12.42 -10.31 -20.08
C THR A 88 -10.94 -10.56 -19.87
N LEU A 89 -10.14 -10.25 -20.88
CA LEU A 89 -8.70 -10.09 -20.75
C LEU A 89 -8.44 -8.67 -20.20
N SER A 90 -7.79 -8.57 -19.05
CA SER A 90 -7.35 -7.30 -18.47
C SER A 90 -5.85 -7.17 -18.70
N VAL A 91 -5.39 -6.21 -19.48
CA VAL A 91 -3.96 -6.04 -19.80
C VAL A 91 -3.44 -4.79 -19.12
N THR A 92 -2.38 -4.95 -18.35
CA THR A 92 -1.74 -3.88 -17.60
C THR A 92 -0.31 -3.74 -18.11
N LEU A 93 0.02 -2.57 -18.69
CA LEU A 93 1.35 -2.34 -19.25
C LEU A 93 2.33 -1.95 -18.16
N ASN A 94 3.53 -2.49 -18.24
CA ASN A 94 4.65 -2.22 -17.34
C ASN A 94 5.43 -1.02 -17.88
N LEU A 95 5.72 -0.04 -17.02
CA LEU A 95 6.56 1.10 -17.41
C LEU A 95 8.06 0.73 -17.41
N GLY A 96 8.38 -0.49 -16.96
CA GLY A 96 9.70 -1.08 -16.97
C GLY A 96 10.63 -0.55 -15.87
N ASP A 97 10.02 0.08 -14.87
CA ASP A 97 10.52 0.35 -13.51
C ASP A 97 9.62 -0.36 -12.47
N GLY A 98 8.96 -1.45 -12.88
CA GLY A 98 8.11 -2.29 -12.02
C GLY A 98 6.76 -1.67 -11.65
N THR A 99 6.54 -0.39 -11.99
CA THR A 99 5.22 0.24 -11.92
C THR A 99 4.38 -0.12 -13.15
N MET A 100 3.06 -0.21 -12.97
CA MET A 100 2.12 -0.56 -14.04
C MET A 100 1.12 0.58 -14.32
N ASP A 101 0.70 0.71 -15.57
CA ASP A 101 -0.32 1.65 -16.06
C ASP A 101 -1.75 1.25 -15.61
N ASP A 102 -2.75 2.08 -15.89
CA ASP A 102 -4.17 1.72 -15.67
C ASP A 102 -4.57 0.49 -16.55
N PRO A 103 -5.29 -0.51 -16.01
CA PRO A 103 -5.61 -1.73 -16.75
C PRO A 103 -6.60 -1.50 -17.90
N ARG A 104 -6.28 -2.08 -19.07
CA ARG A 104 -7.09 -2.07 -20.29
C ARG A 104 -7.96 -3.32 -20.39
N GLU A 105 -9.21 -3.18 -20.82
CA GLU A 105 -10.23 -4.24 -20.67
C GLU A 105 -10.77 -4.71 -22.03
N PHE A 106 -10.54 -5.98 -22.38
CA PHE A 106 -10.94 -6.59 -23.66
C PHE A 106 -11.98 -7.70 -23.47
N VAL A 107 -13.24 -7.34 -23.71
CA VAL A 107 -14.46 -8.18 -23.56
C VAL A 107 -14.48 -9.34 -24.56
N ALA A 108 -14.74 -10.54 -24.07
CA ALA A 108 -14.76 -11.79 -24.85
C ALA A 108 -16.14 -12.12 -25.47
N THR A 109 -16.21 -13.19 -26.26
CA THR A 109 -17.43 -13.55 -27.02
C THR A 109 -18.54 -14.14 -26.14
N ALA A 110 -18.22 -15.12 -25.31
CA ALA A 110 -18.99 -15.63 -24.15
C ALA A 110 -18.45 -17.01 -23.71
N GLY A 111 -18.32 -17.23 -22.41
CA GLY A 111 -17.94 -18.53 -21.83
C GLY A 111 -17.67 -18.42 -20.34
N SER A 112 -16.88 -19.36 -19.82
CA SER A 112 -16.27 -19.33 -18.49
C SER A 112 -14.79 -19.61 -18.69
N ALA A 113 -13.96 -18.57 -18.76
CA ALA A 113 -12.53 -18.69 -19.07
C ALA A 113 -11.83 -19.60 -18.07
N THR A 114 -10.96 -20.47 -18.54
CA THR A 114 -10.24 -21.42 -17.68
C THR A 114 -8.73 -21.25 -17.75
N ASP A 115 -8.20 -20.86 -18.90
CA ASP A 115 -6.78 -20.85 -19.20
C ASP A 115 -6.45 -19.98 -20.44
N GLY A 116 -5.18 -19.66 -20.66
CA GLY A 116 -4.71 -18.98 -21.86
C GLY A 116 -3.20 -19.12 -22.09
N VAL A 117 -2.74 -18.71 -23.29
CA VAL A 117 -1.32 -18.73 -23.69
C VAL A 117 -0.96 -17.47 -24.46
N VAL A 118 0.31 -17.07 -24.38
CA VAL A 118 0.90 -15.95 -25.14
C VAL A 118 1.78 -16.49 -26.26
N THR A 119 1.51 -16.11 -27.50
CA THR A 119 2.33 -16.48 -28.67
C THR A 119 2.00 -15.61 -29.89
N ASP A 120 2.84 -15.60 -30.91
CA ASP A 120 2.59 -14.90 -32.19
C ASP A 120 1.75 -15.81 -33.09
N LEU A 121 0.42 -15.62 -33.16
CA LEU A 121 -0.51 -16.51 -33.87
C LEU A 121 -0.74 -16.09 -35.32
N ASP A 122 -0.59 -14.80 -35.66
CA ASP A 122 -0.79 -14.28 -37.02
C ASP A 122 0.50 -13.93 -37.79
N GLY A 123 1.67 -14.23 -37.18
CA GLY A 123 2.99 -14.19 -37.82
C GLY A 123 3.50 -12.79 -38.10
N ASP A 124 2.91 -11.76 -37.48
CA ASP A 124 3.29 -10.36 -37.69
C ASP A 124 4.48 -9.93 -36.80
N GLY A 125 4.78 -10.71 -35.76
CA GLY A 125 5.89 -10.52 -34.82
C GLY A 125 5.49 -10.00 -33.44
N ASN A 126 4.24 -9.58 -33.25
CA ASN A 126 3.69 -9.16 -31.97
C ASN A 126 3.25 -10.37 -31.12
N LEU A 127 2.99 -10.14 -29.83
CA LEU A 127 2.47 -11.17 -28.93
C LEU A 127 0.94 -11.13 -28.86
N ASP A 128 0.31 -12.24 -29.24
CA ASP A 128 -1.12 -12.47 -29.13
C ASP A 128 -1.46 -13.25 -27.86
N VAL A 129 -2.74 -13.27 -27.49
CA VAL A 129 -3.26 -14.11 -26.41
C VAL A 129 -4.41 -14.99 -26.91
N ALA A 130 -4.26 -16.31 -26.81
CA ALA A 130 -5.37 -17.25 -26.96
C ALA A 130 -5.94 -17.61 -25.59
N VAL A 131 -7.24 -17.41 -25.40
CA VAL A 131 -7.98 -17.77 -24.17
C VAL A 131 -8.98 -18.87 -24.46
N VAL A 132 -8.93 -19.95 -23.68
CA VAL A 132 -9.93 -21.02 -23.74
C VAL A 132 -10.98 -20.85 -22.63
N ALA A 133 -12.21 -21.24 -22.96
CA ALA A 133 -13.34 -21.11 -22.06
C ALA A 133 -14.27 -22.33 -22.12
N GLU A 134 -14.77 -22.75 -20.95
CA GLU A 134 -15.86 -23.71 -20.87
C GLU A 134 -17.17 -23.07 -21.35
N GLY A 135 -17.75 -23.61 -22.43
CA GLY A 135 -19.03 -23.17 -22.95
C GLY A 135 -20.22 -23.79 -22.21
N ALA A 136 -21.28 -23.00 -22.04
CA ALA A 136 -22.50 -23.38 -21.31
C ALA A 136 -23.30 -24.57 -21.90
N CYS A 137 -22.86 -25.16 -23.02
CA CYS A 137 -23.49 -26.32 -23.66
C CYS A 137 -22.67 -27.62 -23.60
N LEU A 138 -21.41 -27.59 -23.13
CA LEU A 138 -20.44 -28.69 -23.26
C LEU A 138 -20.32 -29.16 -24.72
N CYS A 139 -20.07 -28.23 -25.65
CA CYS A 139 -20.15 -28.51 -27.08
C CYS A 139 -19.28 -27.57 -27.94
N ASN A 140 -18.16 -28.10 -28.45
CA ASN A 140 -17.21 -27.45 -29.40
C ASN A 140 -17.00 -25.95 -29.13
N ASP A 141 -16.14 -25.67 -28.17
CA ASP A 141 -16.07 -24.37 -27.53
C ASP A 141 -15.28 -23.34 -28.35
N ILE A 142 -15.43 -22.08 -27.92
CA ILE A 142 -14.81 -20.91 -28.54
C ILE A 142 -13.45 -20.71 -27.90
N ILE A 143 -12.43 -20.52 -28.74
CA ILE A 143 -11.14 -19.96 -28.32
C ILE A 143 -11.22 -18.48 -28.66
N ASP A 144 -11.23 -17.61 -27.66
CA ASP A 144 -11.17 -16.17 -27.86
C ASP A 144 -9.71 -15.81 -28.17
N LEU A 145 -9.47 -15.16 -29.31
CA LEU A 145 -8.13 -14.79 -29.79
C LEU A 145 -8.01 -13.27 -29.72
N TYR A 146 -7.02 -12.78 -28.98
CA TYR A 146 -6.69 -11.38 -28.87
C TYR A 146 -5.39 -11.16 -29.63
N LEU A 147 -5.49 -10.63 -30.84
CA LEU A 147 -4.33 -10.38 -31.71
C LEU A 147 -3.74 -9.00 -31.40
N GLY A 148 -2.48 -8.96 -30.97
CA GLY A 148 -1.80 -7.74 -30.54
C GLY A 148 -1.33 -6.88 -31.71
N ASP A 149 -1.28 -5.56 -31.55
CA ASP A 149 -0.74 -4.64 -32.58
C ASP A 149 0.61 -4.00 -32.19
N GLY A 150 1.25 -4.51 -31.13
CA GLY A 150 2.49 -3.97 -30.57
C GLY A 150 2.32 -2.66 -29.82
N THR A 151 1.09 -2.31 -29.37
CA THR A 151 0.83 -1.09 -28.57
C THR A 151 0.11 -1.34 -27.24
N GLY A 152 -0.03 -2.61 -26.85
CA GLY A 152 -0.86 -3.05 -25.72
C GLY A 152 -2.36 -3.02 -25.99
N ASP A 153 -2.78 -2.80 -27.25
CA ASP A 153 -4.16 -2.91 -27.70
C ASP A 153 -4.35 -4.17 -28.56
N PHE A 154 -5.54 -4.80 -28.46
CA PHE A 154 -5.82 -6.09 -29.09
C PHE A 154 -7.03 -6.06 -30.02
N ALA A 155 -6.89 -6.69 -31.19
CA ALA A 155 -7.98 -7.04 -32.09
C ALA A 155 -8.58 -8.39 -31.70
N HIS A 156 -9.86 -8.40 -31.30
CA HIS A 156 -10.54 -9.62 -30.86
C HIS A 156 -11.15 -10.42 -32.02
N SER A 157 -10.85 -11.72 -32.06
CA SER A 157 -11.41 -12.72 -32.98
C SER A 157 -11.64 -14.05 -32.27
N THR A 158 -12.04 -15.12 -33.00
CA THR A 158 -12.36 -16.42 -32.39
C THR A 158 -12.02 -17.60 -33.29
N ALA A 159 -11.42 -18.65 -32.72
CA ALA A 159 -11.33 -19.97 -33.32
C ALA A 159 -12.32 -20.96 -32.67
N THR A 160 -12.43 -22.16 -33.23
CA THR A 160 -13.26 -23.25 -32.69
C THR A 160 -12.46 -24.53 -32.59
N GLY A 161 -12.36 -25.11 -31.40
CA GLY A 161 -11.64 -26.34 -31.14
C GLY A 161 -11.80 -26.80 -29.70
N GLY A 162 -11.47 -28.06 -29.45
CA GLY A 162 -11.72 -28.70 -28.18
C GLY A 162 -13.21 -28.98 -27.94
N ASN A 163 -13.49 -29.64 -26.81
CA ASN A 163 -14.83 -29.97 -26.35
C ASN A 163 -14.80 -30.04 -24.82
N GLY A 164 -15.24 -28.96 -24.19
CA GLY A 164 -14.88 -28.60 -22.81
C GLY A 164 -13.36 -28.48 -22.63
N PRO A 165 -12.67 -27.58 -23.38
CA PRO A 165 -11.26 -27.32 -23.16
C PRO A 165 -11.05 -26.76 -21.74
N LEU A 166 -10.09 -27.30 -21.01
CA LEU A 166 -9.73 -26.81 -19.67
C LEU A 166 -8.41 -26.03 -19.69
N GLN A 167 -7.41 -26.55 -20.41
CA GLN A 167 -6.11 -25.90 -20.62
C GLN A 167 -5.68 -25.93 -22.08
N VAL A 168 -4.76 -25.03 -22.41
CA VAL A 168 -4.12 -24.84 -23.72
C VAL A 168 -2.60 -24.77 -23.55
N ALA A 169 -1.87 -25.41 -24.45
CA ALA A 169 -0.43 -25.21 -24.64
C ALA A 169 -0.17 -24.78 -26.09
N ALA A 170 0.88 -23.98 -26.32
CA ALA A 170 1.29 -23.52 -27.65
C ALA A 170 2.67 -24.09 -28.04
N GLY A 171 2.90 -24.29 -29.34
CA GLY A 171 4.20 -24.70 -29.86
C GLY A 171 4.14 -25.08 -31.33
N ASP A 172 5.25 -24.93 -32.05
CA ASP A 172 5.40 -25.38 -33.43
C ASP A 172 5.49 -26.93 -33.46
N LEU A 173 4.36 -27.61 -33.71
CA LEU A 173 4.24 -29.07 -33.65
C LEU A 173 4.44 -29.74 -35.02
N ASP A 174 4.43 -29.01 -36.14
CA ASP A 174 4.77 -29.57 -37.46
C ASP A 174 6.05 -28.98 -38.11
N ALA A 175 6.80 -28.19 -37.35
CA ALA A 175 8.10 -27.62 -37.65
C ALA A 175 8.11 -26.70 -38.89
N ASP A 176 6.99 -26.03 -39.16
CA ASP A 176 6.85 -25.07 -40.26
C ASP A 176 7.21 -23.62 -39.88
N GLY A 177 7.18 -23.31 -38.58
CA GLY A 177 7.58 -22.05 -37.97
C GLY A 177 6.46 -21.24 -37.34
N ASP A 178 5.19 -21.65 -37.53
CA ASP A 178 4.01 -20.97 -37.00
C ASP A 178 3.49 -21.70 -35.72
N PRO A 179 3.13 -21.02 -34.62
CA PRO A 179 2.72 -21.70 -33.38
C PRO A 179 1.34 -22.38 -33.46
N ASP A 180 1.29 -23.67 -33.14
CA ASP A 180 0.08 -24.47 -33.03
C ASP A 180 -0.51 -24.45 -31.61
N LEU A 181 -1.76 -24.93 -31.45
CA LEU A 181 -2.41 -25.08 -30.14
C LEU A 181 -2.77 -26.54 -29.82
N ALA A 182 -2.44 -26.98 -28.61
CA ALA A 182 -2.87 -28.26 -28.06
C ALA A 182 -3.78 -28.06 -26.82
N LEU A 183 -4.92 -28.77 -26.75
CA LEU A 183 -6.00 -28.52 -25.78
C LEU A 183 -6.40 -29.77 -24.99
N THR A 184 -6.67 -29.65 -23.69
CA THR A 184 -7.23 -30.75 -22.86
C THR A 184 -8.76 -30.76 -22.84
N ASN A 185 -9.39 -31.84 -23.32
CA ASN A 185 -10.85 -31.95 -23.38
C ASN A 185 -11.44 -32.56 -22.10
N PHE A 186 -11.63 -31.78 -21.03
CA PHE A 186 -12.08 -32.32 -19.75
C PHE A 186 -13.49 -32.93 -19.80
N TRP A 187 -14.45 -32.26 -20.46
CA TRP A 187 -15.85 -32.68 -20.50
C TRP A 187 -16.24 -33.45 -21.76
N GLY A 188 -15.52 -33.22 -22.87
CA GLY A 188 -15.88 -33.72 -24.19
C GLY A 188 -15.48 -35.16 -24.49
N GLY A 189 -14.54 -35.72 -23.74
CA GLY A 189 -14.05 -37.08 -23.91
C GLY A 189 -12.59 -37.21 -23.50
N PRO A 190 -12.06 -38.44 -23.40
CA PRO A 190 -10.71 -38.71 -22.89
C PRO A 190 -9.64 -38.36 -23.94
N THR A 191 -9.48 -37.08 -24.28
CA THR A 191 -8.73 -36.66 -25.48
C THR A 191 -7.99 -35.34 -25.33
N VAL A 192 -6.84 -35.24 -26.00
CA VAL A 192 -6.22 -33.96 -26.38
C VAL A 192 -6.62 -33.62 -27.80
N SER A 193 -6.86 -32.34 -28.07
CA SER A 193 -7.03 -31.81 -29.41
C SER A 193 -5.77 -31.06 -29.85
N VAL A 194 -5.38 -31.16 -31.11
CA VAL A 194 -4.31 -30.37 -31.73
C VAL A 194 -4.91 -29.59 -32.90
N LEU A 195 -4.66 -28.29 -32.93
CA LEU A 195 -5.05 -27.35 -33.95
C LEU A 195 -3.77 -26.78 -34.57
N LEU A 196 -3.43 -27.24 -35.78
CA LEU A 196 -2.28 -26.70 -36.51
C LEU A 196 -2.63 -25.33 -37.11
N ASN A 197 -1.74 -24.35 -37.03
CA ASN A 197 -1.97 -22.96 -37.45
C ASN A 197 -1.38 -22.70 -38.85
N ASP A 198 -2.10 -22.00 -39.74
CA ASP A 198 -1.63 -21.62 -41.09
C ASP A 198 -0.85 -20.26 -41.08
N GLY A 199 -0.43 -19.77 -39.90
CA GLY A 199 0.34 -18.54 -39.74
C GLY A 199 -0.45 -17.23 -39.94
N ASP A 200 -1.78 -17.26 -39.82
CA ASP A 200 -2.66 -16.08 -39.87
C ASP A 200 -3.80 -16.16 -38.83
N ALA A 201 -3.53 -16.82 -37.70
CA ALA A 201 -4.48 -17.22 -36.66
C ALA A 201 -5.68 -18.05 -37.19
N THR A 202 -5.51 -18.74 -38.33
CA THR A 202 -6.48 -19.71 -38.85
C THR A 202 -5.97 -21.13 -38.76
N PHE A 203 -6.82 -22.02 -38.26
CA PHE A 203 -6.42 -23.37 -37.89
C PHE A 203 -6.94 -24.45 -38.85
N ALA A 204 -6.10 -25.44 -39.09
CA ALA A 204 -6.44 -26.69 -39.75
C ALA A 204 -7.52 -27.48 -38.96
N PRO A 205 -8.20 -28.45 -39.60
CA PRO A 205 -9.20 -29.27 -38.92
C PRO A 205 -8.60 -30.08 -37.76
N GLU A 206 -9.07 -29.78 -36.55
CA GLU A 206 -8.75 -30.44 -35.27
C GLU A 206 -8.39 -31.94 -35.37
N ALA A 207 -7.17 -32.28 -34.97
CA ALA A 207 -6.73 -33.66 -34.74
C ALA A 207 -6.99 -34.05 -33.28
N ILE A 208 -7.46 -35.28 -33.02
CA ILE A 208 -7.90 -35.72 -31.69
C ILE A 208 -7.16 -37.00 -31.27
N TYR A 209 -6.43 -36.92 -30.15
CA TYR A 209 -5.58 -37.97 -29.61
C TYR A 209 -6.12 -38.49 -28.26
N PRO A 210 -6.25 -39.81 -28.05
CA PRO A 210 -6.82 -40.35 -26.81
C PRO A 210 -5.81 -40.34 -25.64
N VAL A 211 -6.23 -39.75 -24.53
CA VAL A 211 -5.51 -39.72 -23.23
C VAL A 211 -6.42 -40.29 -22.12
N GLY A 212 -6.19 -39.97 -20.85
CA GLY A 212 -7.01 -40.51 -19.74
C GLY A 212 -8.44 -39.94 -19.66
N GLU A 213 -9.26 -40.48 -18.74
CA GLU A 213 -10.72 -40.24 -18.68
C GLU A 213 -11.15 -38.79 -18.38
N ARG A 214 -10.28 -37.96 -17.82
CA ARG A 214 -10.44 -36.51 -17.64
C ARG A 214 -9.07 -35.84 -17.81
N PRO A 215 -8.69 -35.37 -19.01
CA PRO A 215 -7.46 -34.61 -19.20
C PRO A 215 -7.60 -33.22 -18.57
N VAL A 216 -6.50 -32.75 -17.99
CA VAL A 216 -6.49 -31.69 -16.97
C VAL A 216 -5.23 -30.86 -16.96
N GLY A 217 -4.11 -31.44 -17.40
CA GLY A 217 -2.79 -30.79 -17.52
C GLY A 217 -2.27 -30.98 -18.94
N ILE A 218 -1.64 -29.98 -19.54
CA ILE A 218 -0.95 -30.11 -20.84
C ILE A 218 0.30 -29.24 -20.91
N VAL A 219 1.34 -29.75 -21.59
CA VAL A 219 2.55 -28.99 -21.94
C VAL A 219 3.12 -29.52 -23.26
N THR A 220 3.83 -28.65 -23.97
CA THR A 220 4.57 -28.89 -25.20
C THR A 220 6.08 -28.83 -24.92
N THR A 221 6.82 -29.92 -25.10
CA THR A 221 8.28 -29.99 -24.88
C THR A 221 8.89 -31.22 -25.57
N ASP A 222 10.21 -31.24 -25.82
CA ASP A 222 10.93 -32.36 -26.44
C ASP A 222 11.29 -33.43 -25.40
N ILE A 223 10.54 -34.54 -25.34
CA ILE A 223 10.69 -35.56 -24.28
C ILE A 223 11.56 -36.75 -24.66
N ASP A 224 12.04 -36.85 -25.91
CA ASP A 224 12.95 -37.93 -26.36
C ASP A 224 14.27 -37.46 -27.02
N GLY A 225 14.49 -36.14 -27.05
CA GLY A 225 15.75 -35.49 -27.40
C GLY A 225 16.00 -35.40 -28.92
N ASP A 226 14.95 -35.43 -29.73
CA ASP A 226 15.04 -35.36 -31.19
C ASP A 226 14.90 -33.94 -31.78
N ALA A 227 14.57 -32.97 -30.92
CA ALA A 227 14.36 -31.55 -31.17
C ALA A 227 13.06 -31.15 -31.90
N ASP A 228 12.11 -32.06 -32.05
CA ASP A 228 10.72 -31.74 -32.40
C ASP A 228 9.87 -31.64 -31.10
N LEU A 229 8.88 -30.74 -31.03
CA LEU A 229 8.06 -30.59 -29.81
C LEU A 229 7.04 -31.72 -29.67
N ASP A 230 7.04 -32.41 -28.54
CA ASP A 230 6.04 -33.41 -28.17
C ASP A 230 4.89 -32.80 -27.36
N VAL A 231 3.84 -33.58 -27.10
CA VAL A 231 2.75 -33.19 -26.20
C VAL A 231 2.67 -34.15 -25.02
N VAL A 232 2.72 -33.60 -23.80
CA VAL A 232 2.44 -34.37 -22.58
C VAL A 232 1.12 -33.95 -21.98
N ALA A 233 0.25 -34.91 -21.68
CA ALA A 233 -1.03 -34.65 -21.03
C ALA A 233 -1.18 -35.37 -19.68
N ALA A 234 -1.60 -34.65 -18.66
CA ALA A 234 -2.01 -35.19 -17.37
C ALA A 234 -3.51 -35.52 -17.41
N ALA A 235 -3.92 -36.71 -16.94
CA ALA A 235 -5.33 -37.10 -16.94
C ALA A 235 -5.76 -37.96 -15.73
N LEU A 236 -6.90 -37.58 -15.13
CA LEU A 236 -7.48 -38.23 -13.95
C LEU A 236 -8.31 -39.47 -14.33
N GLY A 237 -8.24 -40.50 -13.49
CA GLY A 237 -9.22 -41.60 -13.50
C GLY A 237 -10.42 -41.29 -12.60
N PHE A 238 -11.63 -41.66 -13.01
CA PHE A 238 -12.86 -41.42 -12.22
C PHE A 238 -12.80 -41.84 -10.74
N ASP A 239 -12.06 -42.92 -10.44
CA ASP A 239 -11.74 -43.40 -9.08
C ASP A 239 -10.25 -43.81 -8.99
N GLY A 240 -9.36 -43.20 -9.79
CA GLY A 240 -8.01 -43.71 -10.05
C GLY A 240 -6.89 -42.67 -9.88
N PRO A 241 -5.63 -43.14 -9.76
CA PRO A 241 -4.45 -42.27 -9.69
C PRO A 241 -4.32 -41.36 -10.91
N LEU A 242 -3.65 -40.21 -10.75
CA LEU A 242 -3.20 -39.40 -11.89
C LEU A 242 -2.26 -40.23 -12.77
N ALA A 243 -2.41 -40.09 -14.09
CA ALA A 243 -1.49 -40.65 -15.06
C ALA A 243 -1.06 -39.60 -16.08
N ILE A 244 0.20 -39.67 -16.46
CA ILE A 244 0.84 -38.81 -17.46
C ILE A 244 0.91 -39.58 -18.77
N TYR A 245 0.48 -38.94 -19.84
CA TYR A 245 0.34 -39.48 -21.19
C TYR A 245 1.28 -38.70 -22.11
N PRO A 246 2.52 -39.18 -22.30
CA PRO A 246 3.43 -38.58 -23.25
C PRO A 246 3.04 -39.03 -24.67
N LEU A 247 2.96 -38.09 -25.60
CA LEU A 247 2.55 -38.28 -26.99
C LEU A 247 3.68 -37.75 -27.89
N VAL A 248 4.55 -38.65 -28.34
CA VAL A 248 5.76 -38.33 -29.11
C VAL A 248 5.40 -37.97 -30.55
N ASN A 249 5.84 -36.82 -30.99
CA ASN A 249 5.77 -36.25 -32.32
C ASN A 249 6.93 -36.78 -33.19
N ALA A 250 7.03 -36.30 -34.43
CA ALA A 250 8.18 -36.51 -35.31
C ALA A 250 8.34 -35.34 -36.31
N GLY A 251 8.01 -34.13 -35.83
CA GLY A 251 8.03 -32.89 -36.62
C GLY A 251 7.04 -32.88 -37.78
N ASP A 252 5.83 -33.45 -37.61
CA ASP A 252 4.75 -33.38 -38.62
C ASP A 252 3.32 -33.23 -38.04
N GLY A 253 3.21 -32.83 -36.76
CA GLY A 253 1.95 -32.71 -36.03
C GLY A 253 1.28 -34.05 -35.68
N THR A 254 1.86 -35.19 -36.05
CA THR A 254 1.28 -36.52 -35.81
C THR A 254 1.81 -37.16 -34.53
N LEU A 255 1.02 -37.09 -33.47
CA LEU A 255 1.41 -37.61 -32.15
C LEU A 255 1.22 -39.13 -31.99
N THR A 256 2.19 -39.79 -31.36
CA THR A 256 2.25 -41.23 -31.10
C THR A 256 2.36 -41.52 -29.59
N PRO A 257 1.40 -42.22 -28.96
CA PRO A 257 1.44 -42.46 -27.50
C PRO A 257 2.63 -43.30 -27.03
N ALA A 258 3.36 -42.79 -26.04
CA ALA A 258 4.49 -43.42 -25.37
C ALA A 258 4.07 -44.18 -24.09
N ALA A 259 5.04 -44.53 -23.24
CA ALA A 259 4.80 -45.27 -22.00
C ALA A 259 4.23 -44.36 -20.91
N ARG A 260 2.92 -44.47 -20.64
CA ARG A 260 2.27 -43.65 -19.59
C ARG A 260 2.88 -43.88 -18.20
N GLN A 261 3.12 -42.79 -17.48
CA GLN A 261 3.51 -42.82 -16.06
C GLN A 261 2.25 -42.79 -15.18
N THR A 262 2.28 -43.37 -13.97
CA THR A 262 1.15 -43.37 -13.02
C THR A 262 1.65 -43.01 -11.63
N LEU A 263 0.95 -42.10 -10.95
CA LEU A 263 1.38 -41.50 -9.69
C LEU A 263 0.48 -41.97 -8.52
N ASP A 264 1.07 -42.45 -7.43
CA ASP A 264 0.37 -43.22 -6.39
C ASP A 264 -0.62 -42.42 -5.50
N GLN A 265 -0.91 -41.15 -5.80
CA GLN A 265 -1.81 -40.29 -5.03
C GLN A 265 -2.92 -39.66 -5.91
N PRO A 266 -4.11 -39.36 -5.34
CA PRO A 266 -5.13 -38.58 -6.00
C PRO A 266 -4.83 -37.08 -5.88
N VAL A 267 -4.09 -36.55 -6.84
CA VAL A 267 -4.20 -35.12 -7.18
C VAL A 267 -5.44 -34.92 -8.05
N GLY A 268 -6.21 -33.86 -7.83
CA GLY A 268 -7.15 -33.32 -8.85
C GLY A 268 -6.46 -32.24 -9.71
N ASP A 269 -7.15 -31.70 -10.72
CA ASP A 269 -6.67 -30.67 -11.70
C ASP A 269 -5.18 -30.24 -11.59
N PRO A 270 -4.24 -31.09 -12.04
CA PRO A 270 -2.84 -30.73 -12.20
C PRO A 270 -2.61 -29.80 -13.39
N ARG A 271 -1.82 -28.77 -13.17
CA ARG A 271 -1.08 -28.05 -14.21
C ARG A 271 0.25 -28.76 -14.50
N LEU A 272 0.79 -28.58 -15.70
CA LEU A 272 2.08 -29.11 -16.14
C LEU A 272 2.99 -27.95 -16.53
N ALA A 273 4.23 -27.99 -16.05
CA ALA A 273 5.33 -27.20 -16.60
C ALA A 273 6.49 -28.14 -16.94
N ALA A 274 7.31 -27.75 -17.90
CA ALA A 274 8.44 -28.52 -18.41
C ALA A 274 9.76 -27.74 -18.28
N GLY A 275 10.87 -28.48 -18.22
CA GLY A 275 12.22 -27.95 -18.23
C GLY A 275 13.22 -28.98 -17.70
N ASP A 276 14.51 -28.82 -18.01
CA ASP A 276 15.61 -29.63 -17.46
C ASP A 276 15.81 -29.31 -15.95
N LEU A 277 15.19 -30.11 -15.07
CA LEU A 277 15.17 -29.89 -13.61
C LEU A 277 16.36 -30.56 -12.90
N ASP A 278 17.12 -31.45 -13.55
CA ASP A 278 18.34 -32.03 -12.98
C ASP A 278 19.67 -31.73 -13.73
N GLY A 279 19.61 -30.96 -14.81
CA GLY A 279 20.75 -30.45 -15.54
C GLY A 279 21.48 -31.55 -16.32
N ASP A 280 20.79 -32.62 -16.71
CA ASP A 280 21.34 -33.70 -17.53
C ASP A 280 21.07 -33.51 -19.04
N GLY A 281 20.13 -32.62 -19.38
CA GLY A 281 19.82 -32.17 -20.73
C GLY A 281 18.58 -32.81 -21.35
N ASP A 282 17.86 -33.67 -20.63
CA ASP A 282 16.55 -34.20 -21.02
C ASP A 282 15.42 -33.37 -20.36
N GLU A 283 14.30 -33.15 -21.03
CA GLU A 283 13.19 -32.33 -20.49
C GLU A 283 12.39 -33.08 -19.42
N ASP A 284 12.33 -32.53 -18.21
CA ASP A 284 11.57 -33.04 -17.08
C ASP A 284 10.18 -32.38 -16.97
N LEU A 285 9.36 -32.87 -16.04
CA LEU A 285 8.04 -32.30 -15.77
C LEU A 285 7.84 -31.95 -14.29
N ALA A 286 7.39 -30.72 -14.05
CA ALA A 286 6.84 -30.28 -12.79
C ALA A 286 5.30 -30.37 -12.80
N LEU A 287 4.72 -30.85 -11.69
CA LEU A 287 3.28 -31.00 -11.54
C LEU A 287 2.76 -30.41 -10.22
N GLY A 288 1.84 -29.45 -10.35
CA GLY A 288 0.87 -29.09 -9.31
C GLY A 288 -0.37 -29.99 -9.36
N GLY A 289 -1.35 -29.75 -8.48
CA GLY A 289 -2.70 -30.31 -8.54
C GLY A 289 -3.38 -30.43 -7.18
N PHE A 290 -4.70 -30.61 -7.15
CA PHE A 290 -5.51 -30.63 -5.93
C PHE A 290 -5.09 -31.72 -4.94
N GLY A 291 -4.19 -31.36 -4.04
CA GLY A 291 -3.58 -32.19 -3.01
C GLY A 291 -2.22 -31.57 -2.60
N PRO A 292 -1.60 -32.06 -1.53
CA PRO A 292 -0.37 -31.47 -0.99
C PRO A 292 0.89 -32.03 -1.63
N THR A 293 0.81 -32.76 -2.74
CA THR A 293 1.97 -33.44 -3.32
C THR A 293 2.21 -32.96 -4.73
N HIS A 294 3.26 -32.15 -4.87
CA HIS A 294 3.87 -31.84 -6.15
C HIS A 294 4.70 -33.04 -6.59
N TYR A 295 4.73 -33.28 -7.89
CA TYR A 295 5.55 -34.33 -8.47
C TYR A 295 6.54 -33.71 -9.44
N PHE A 296 7.83 -33.99 -9.25
CA PHE A 296 8.87 -33.71 -10.23
C PHE A 296 9.23 -35.04 -10.89
N LEU A 297 9.13 -35.08 -12.21
CA LEU A 297 9.24 -36.29 -13.02
C LEU A 297 10.50 -36.15 -13.85
N PHE A 298 11.58 -36.74 -13.36
CA PHE A 298 12.86 -36.73 -14.05
C PHE A 298 12.83 -37.72 -15.22
N ASN A 299 13.02 -37.25 -16.44
CA ASN A 299 13.03 -38.03 -17.67
C ASN A 299 14.32 -38.86 -17.78
N ASP A 300 14.43 -39.69 -18.82
CA ASP A 300 15.65 -40.44 -19.14
C ASP A 300 16.00 -40.37 -20.65
N GLY A 301 15.54 -39.30 -21.31
CA GLY A 301 15.68 -39.08 -22.75
C GLY A 301 14.88 -40.08 -23.57
N SER A 302 13.76 -40.58 -23.03
CA SER A 302 12.89 -41.53 -23.73
C SER A 302 11.39 -41.40 -23.40
N GLY A 303 11.00 -40.28 -22.80
CA GLY A 303 9.67 -40.07 -22.22
C GLY A 303 9.34 -41.01 -21.05
N THR A 304 10.36 -41.53 -20.35
CA THR A 304 10.19 -42.42 -19.20
C THR A 304 10.61 -41.73 -17.90
N TYR A 305 9.62 -41.45 -17.05
CA TYR A 305 9.83 -40.59 -15.88
C TYR A 305 10.08 -41.33 -14.56
N THR A 306 11.01 -40.80 -13.77
CA THR A 306 11.27 -41.14 -12.37
C THR A 306 10.59 -40.12 -11.46
N PRO A 307 9.45 -40.44 -10.83
CA PRO A 307 8.72 -39.47 -10.02
C PRO A 307 9.33 -39.28 -8.62
N VAL A 308 9.58 -38.03 -8.26
CA VAL A 308 9.89 -37.56 -6.91
C VAL A 308 8.70 -36.77 -6.37
N ALA A 309 8.23 -37.14 -5.18
CA ALA A 309 7.08 -36.54 -4.53
C ALA A 309 7.54 -35.52 -3.49
N ASN A 310 7.11 -34.26 -3.64
CA ASN A 310 7.42 -33.14 -2.77
C ASN A 310 6.15 -32.71 -2.03
N ASP A 311 6.12 -32.89 -0.70
CA ASP A 311 4.94 -32.64 0.13
C ASP A 311 4.94 -31.19 0.64
N THR A 312 3.95 -30.40 0.22
CA THR A 312 3.71 -29.01 0.64
C THR A 312 2.85 -28.89 1.89
N GLY A 313 2.70 -29.95 2.69
CA GLY A 313 2.24 -29.85 4.07
C GLY A 313 0.74 -29.61 4.24
N GLY A 314 -0.07 -30.14 3.31
CA GLY A 314 -1.54 -30.14 3.41
C GLY A 314 -2.26 -29.07 2.59
N PHE A 315 -1.54 -28.28 1.80
CA PHE A 315 -2.10 -27.28 0.90
C PHE A 315 -2.56 -27.92 -0.41
N THR A 316 -3.29 -27.19 -1.24
CA THR A 316 -3.84 -27.66 -2.52
C THR A 316 -3.13 -26.89 -3.62
N SER A 317 -2.37 -27.54 -4.51
CA SER A 317 -1.84 -26.82 -5.68
C SER A 317 -2.91 -26.61 -6.75
N GLY A 318 -2.85 -25.46 -7.40
CA GLY A 318 -3.44 -25.22 -8.71
C GLY A 318 -2.32 -25.26 -9.74
N ASP A 319 -1.76 -24.08 -10.01
CA ASP A 319 -0.76 -23.85 -11.04
C ASP A 319 0.68 -24.24 -10.69
N VAL A 320 1.49 -24.47 -11.71
CA VAL A 320 2.93 -24.74 -11.63
C VAL A 320 3.64 -24.15 -12.85
N GLU A 321 4.75 -23.46 -12.62
CA GLU A 321 5.61 -22.83 -13.61
C GLU A 321 7.08 -23.22 -13.36
N VAL A 322 7.92 -23.14 -14.40
CA VAL A 322 9.35 -23.48 -14.33
C VAL A 322 10.18 -22.33 -14.92
N ALA A 323 11.16 -21.85 -14.16
CA ALA A 323 12.00 -20.70 -14.54
C ALA A 323 13.34 -20.68 -13.79
N ASP A 324 14.32 -19.98 -14.35
CA ASP A 324 15.60 -19.63 -13.71
C ASP A 324 15.33 -18.38 -12.85
N LEU A 325 15.01 -18.54 -11.56
CA LEU A 325 14.62 -17.41 -10.71
C LEU A 325 15.87 -16.63 -10.30
N GLU A 326 16.88 -17.38 -9.85
CA GLU A 326 18.27 -16.99 -9.83
C GLU A 326 18.83 -17.14 -11.25
N PRO A 327 19.51 -16.15 -11.86
CA PRO A 327 20.17 -16.33 -13.16
C PRO A 327 21.48 -17.15 -13.03
N ASP A 328 21.40 -18.34 -12.45
CA ASP A 328 22.52 -19.27 -12.25
C ASP A 328 22.48 -20.52 -13.16
N GLY A 329 21.32 -20.81 -13.75
CA GLY A 329 21.10 -21.80 -14.81
C GLY A 329 20.52 -23.14 -14.33
N ASP A 330 20.16 -23.27 -13.05
CA ASP A 330 19.49 -24.45 -12.50
C ASP A 330 17.97 -24.15 -12.34
N LEU A 331 17.12 -24.67 -13.24
CA LEU A 331 15.69 -24.33 -13.28
C LEU A 331 14.92 -24.66 -11.98
N ASP A 332 14.22 -23.66 -11.45
CA ASP A 332 13.34 -23.75 -10.28
C ASP A 332 11.90 -24.10 -10.67
N VAL A 333 11.09 -24.48 -9.68
CA VAL A 333 9.65 -24.68 -9.85
C VAL A 333 8.86 -23.72 -8.97
N VAL A 334 7.97 -22.92 -9.56
CA VAL A 334 7.02 -22.06 -8.86
C VAL A 334 5.65 -22.73 -8.88
N SER A 335 4.84 -22.64 -7.81
CA SER A 335 3.49 -23.21 -7.83
C SER A 335 2.48 -22.46 -6.96
N ALA A 336 1.30 -22.20 -7.53
CA ALA A 336 0.17 -21.64 -6.81
C ALA A 336 -0.42 -22.69 -5.84
N THR A 337 -0.43 -22.40 -4.54
CA THR A 337 -0.77 -23.34 -3.47
C THR A 337 -1.71 -22.75 -2.42
N PHE A 338 -2.97 -23.18 -2.38
CA PHE A 338 -3.98 -22.63 -1.48
C PHE A 338 -4.41 -23.61 -0.39
N GLY A 339 -4.53 -23.12 0.84
CA GLY A 339 -4.91 -23.93 2.00
C GLY A 339 -6.42 -23.95 2.24
N SER A 340 -7.13 -22.91 1.79
CA SER A 340 -8.56 -22.73 1.95
C SER A 340 -9.10 -21.73 0.92
N THR A 341 -10.40 -21.42 0.97
CA THR A 341 -10.97 -20.35 0.14
C THR A 341 -10.51 -18.93 0.54
N SER A 342 -9.79 -18.79 1.66
CA SER A 342 -9.33 -17.52 2.23
C SER A 342 -7.86 -17.57 2.68
N SER A 343 -7.04 -18.40 2.04
CA SER A 343 -5.59 -18.42 2.26
C SER A 343 -4.86 -19.04 1.07
N GLY A 344 -3.91 -18.29 0.52
CA GLY A 344 -3.19 -18.64 -0.71
C GLY A 344 -1.73 -18.23 -0.68
N ASP A 345 -0.84 -19.21 -0.87
CA ASP A 345 0.61 -19.04 -0.94
C ASP A 345 1.09 -19.45 -2.34
N ILE A 346 2.23 -18.92 -2.78
CA ILE A 346 3.01 -19.48 -3.88
C ILE A 346 4.14 -20.29 -3.24
N THR A 347 4.24 -21.58 -3.55
CA THR A 347 5.39 -22.39 -3.13
C THR A 347 6.46 -22.30 -4.22
N VAL A 348 7.64 -21.77 -3.88
CA VAL A 348 8.82 -21.80 -4.75
C VAL A 348 9.69 -22.98 -4.30
N PHE A 349 10.04 -23.85 -5.22
CA PHE A 349 10.99 -24.93 -5.04
C PHE A 349 12.30 -24.53 -5.73
N ARG A 350 13.22 -23.98 -4.94
CA ARG A 350 14.56 -23.60 -5.39
C ARG A 350 15.39 -24.83 -5.70
N ASN A 351 15.98 -24.91 -6.88
CA ASN A 351 16.84 -25.99 -7.33
C ASN A 351 18.30 -25.68 -7.00
N SER A 352 18.95 -26.52 -6.19
CA SER A 352 20.40 -26.38 -5.94
C SER A 352 21.26 -27.14 -6.96
N GLY A 353 20.70 -27.32 -8.16
CA GLY A 353 21.16 -28.17 -9.25
C GLY A 353 20.99 -29.66 -8.99
N ARG A 354 20.81 -30.44 -10.07
CA ARG A 354 20.65 -31.91 -10.03
C ARG A 354 19.42 -32.40 -9.28
N GLY A 355 18.28 -31.77 -9.53
CA GLY A 355 16.98 -32.16 -8.99
C GLY A 355 16.92 -32.04 -7.47
N ALA A 356 17.77 -31.20 -6.89
CA ALA A 356 17.98 -31.07 -5.46
C ALA A 356 17.21 -29.85 -4.93
N PHE A 357 15.90 -30.03 -4.78
CA PHE A 357 14.98 -28.96 -4.41
C PHE A 357 14.89 -28.67 -2.91
N SER A 358 14.79 -27.39 -2.58
CA SER A 358 14.32 -26.88 -1.29
C SER A 358 13.11 -25.97 -1.50
N SER A 359 12.04 -26.16 -0.74
CA SER A 359 10.85 -25.29 -0.85
C SER A 359 10.82 -24.16 0.16
N GLU A 360 10.36 -23.01 -0.31
CA GLU A 360 9.92 -21.85 0.46
C GLU A 360 8.48 -21.48 0.06
N ARG A 361 7.91 -20.46 0.71
CA ARG A 361 6.58 -19.95 0.36
C ARG A 361 6.51 -18.43 0.40
N LEU A 362 5.84 -17.88 -0.59
CA LEU A 362 5.49 -16.47 -0.74
C LEU A 362 3.99 -16.31 -0.47
N THR A 363 3.56 -15.20 0.13
CA THR A 363 2.15 -14.97 0.46
C THR A 363 1.42 -14.23 -0.67
N SER A 364 0.40 -14.84 -1.27
CA SER A 364 -0.32 -14.31 -2.44
C SER A 364 -1.77 -13.88 -2.14
N SER A 365 -2.08 -13.52 -0.89
CA SER A 365 -3.44 -13.22 -0.39
C SER A 365 -4.40 -14.43 -0.34
N GLU A 366 -5.27 -14.65 -1.34
CA GLU A 366 -6.30 -15.69 -1.33
C GLU A 366 -6.45 -16.42 -2.67
N GLN A 367 -6.23 -17.75 -2.65
CA GLN A 367 -6.43 -18.66 -3.80
C GLN A 367 -5.70 -18.22 -5.10
N PRO A 368 -4.35 -18.15 -5.11
CA PRO A 368 -3.61 -18.11 -6.36
C PRO A 368 -3.95 -19.34 -7.19
N SER A 369 -4.07 -19.16 -8.49
CA SER A 369 -4.62 -20.18 -9.39
C SER A 369 -4.04 -20.21 -10.81
N GLY A 370 -3.28 -19.17 -11.16
CA GLY A 370 -2.50 -19.02 -12.37
C GLY A 370 -1.29 -18.13 -12.06
N LEU A 371 -0.18 -18.34 -12.75
CA LEU A 371 1.12 -17.71 -12.52
C LEU A 371 1.70 -17.20 -13.84
N ALA A 372 2.59 -16.22 -13.76
CA ALA A 372 3.53 -15.91 -14.83
C ALA A 372 4.88 -15.53 -14.21
N VAL A 373 5.98 -15.96 -14.81
CA VAL A 373 7.33 -15.79 -14.25
C VAL A 373 8.25 -15.17 -15.30
N THR A 374 8.78 -13.98 -15.02
CA THR A 374 9.69 -13.23 -15.93
C THR A 374 10.27 -12.02 -15.21
N ASP A 375 11.33 -11.43 -15.76
CA ASP A 375 11.92 -10.17 -15.28
C ASP A 375 11.08 -8.95 -15.73
N PHE A 376 10.10 -8.53 -14.91
CA PHE A 376 9.32 -7.30 -15.10
C PHE A 376 10.17 -6.06 -14.74
N THR A 377 11.09 -6.17 -13.79
CA THR A 377 11.90 -5.04 -13.29
C THR A 377 13.07 -4.66 -14.23
N ARG A 378 13.42 -5.56 -15.15
CA ARG A 378 14.61 -5.53 -16.03
C ARG A 378 15.95 -5.55 -15.28
N ASP A 379 15.99 -6.13 -14.08
CA ASP A 379 17.21 -6.19 -13.25
C ASP A 379 18.08 -7.44 -13.51
N GLY A 380 17.53 -8.44 -14.21
CA GLY A 380 18.16 -9.71 -14.53
C GLY A 380 17.79 -10.88 -13.62
N VAL A 381 16.86 -10.70 -12.68
CA VAL A 381 16.27 -11.74 -11.81
C VAL A 381 14.80 -11.94 -12.22
N SER A 382 14.27 -13.16 -12.13
CA SER A 382 12.87 -13.39 -12.49
C SER A 382 11.91 -13.02 -11.35
N ASP A 383 10.87 -12.25 -11.69
CA ASP A 383 9.74 -11.90 -10.83
C ASP A 383 8.59 -12.91 -11.02
N ILE A 384 7.63 -12.96 -10.08
CA ILE A 384 6.45 -13.85 -10.15
C ILE A 384 5.15 -13.06 -10.06
N ALA A 385 4.32 -13.09 -11.11
CA ALA A 385 2.93 -12.64 -11.09
C ALA A 385 1.96 -13.79 -10.72
N ALA A 386 0.87 -13.48 -10.01
CA ALA A 386 -0.10 -14.47 -9.54
C ALA A 386 -1.57 -14.01 -9.57
N ALA A 387 -2.44 -14.82 -10.17
CA ALA A 387 -3.87 -14.58 -10.34
C ALA A 387 -4.70 -15.21 -9.21
N ASN A 388 -5.41 -14.37 -8.44
CA ASN A 388 -6.10 -14.77 -7.20
C ASN A 388 -7.62 -14.91 -7.38
N ARG A 389 -8.12 -16.14 -7.58
CA ARG A 389 -9.56 -16.44 -7.82
C ARG A 389 -10.50 -16.00 -6.70
N GLY A 390 -9.99 -15.82 -5.49
CA GLY A 390 -10.77 -15.36 -4.32
C GLY A 390 -11.11 -13.86 -4.34
N THR A 391 -10.35 -13.04 -5.07
CA THR A 391 -10.34 -11.58 -4.91
C THR A 391 -10.73 -10.84 -6.21
N SER A 392 -10.37 -9.55 -6.29
CA SER A 392 -10.37 -8.78 -7.54
C SER A 392 -8.96 -8.27 -7.89
N LEU A 393 -7.93 -8.95 -7.38
CA LEU A 393 -6.53 -8.50 -7.35
C LEU A 393 -5.61 -9.49 -8.07
N GLY A 394 -4.76 -8.95 -8.94
CA GLY A 394 -3.50 -9.58 -9.34
C GLY A 394 -2.40 -9.18 -8.35
N VAL A 395 -1.36 -10.01 -8.23
CA VAL A 395 -0.19 -9.78 -7.38
C VAL A 395 1.08 -9.97 -8.21
N ILE A 396 2.14 -9.20 -7.91
CA ILE A 396 3.49 -9.40 -8.45
C ILE A 396 4.49 -9.42 -7.30
N HIS A 397 5.43 -10.37 -7.35
CA HIS A 397 6.54 -10.53 -6.42
C HIS A 397 7.86 -10.28 -7.16
N PRO A 398 8.52 -9.13 -6.95
CA PRO A 398 9.83 -8.87 -7.53
C PRO A 398 10.88 -9.89 -7.04
N GLY A 399 11.74 -10.33 -7.95
CA GLY A 399 12.94 -11.10 -7.66
C GLY A 399 14.03 -10.18 -7.10
N GLY A 400 14.61 -10.55 -5.97
CA GLY A 400 15.69 -9.80 -5.32
C GLY A 400 17.09 -10.38 -5.59
N PRO A 401 18.14 -9.74 -5.08
CA PRO A 401 19.52 -10.20 -5.26
C PRO A 401 19.74 -11.64 -4.79
N GLY A 402 20.15 -12.52 -5.71
CA GLY A 402 20.25 -13.96 -5.45
C GLY A 402 18.90 -14.67 -5.47
N GLY A 403 17.95 -14.16 -6.26
CA GLY A 403 16.61 -14.71 -6.53
C GLY A 403 15.69 -14.81 -5.32
N ALA A 404 16.11 -14.27 -4.17
CA ALA A 404 15.27 -14.16 -2.98
C ALA A 404 14.08 -13.26 -3.28
N PHE A 405 12.85 -13.74 -3.11
CA PHE A 405 11.66 -12.90 -3.18
C PHE A 405 11.49 -12.19 -1.82
N PRO A 406 11.81 -10.89 -1.68
CA PRO A 406 11.60 -10.18 -0.44
C PRO A 406 10.12 -10.27 -0.04
N ALA A 407 9.88 -10.57 1.23
CA ALA A 407 8.54 -10.75 1.76
C ALA A 407 8.35 -9.89 3.03
N PRO A 408 7.14 -9.35 3.26
CA PRO A 408 5.89 -9.62 2.55
C PRO A 408 5.43 -8.36 1.75
N PRO A 409 4.14 -7.95 1.66
CA PRO A 409 3.60 -7.36 0.42
C PRO A 409 3.52 -5.81 0.45
N GLN A 410 2.74 -5.19 -0.44
CA GLN A 410 2.18 -3.81 -0.38
C GLN A 410 0.73 -3.78 -0.94
N ASN A 411 -0.26 -3.85 -0.07
CA ASN A 411 -1.21 -2.75 -0.08
C ASN A 411 -0.61 -1.76 0.93
N VAL A 412 -0.55 -0.48 0.60
CA VAL A 412 0.03 0.57 1.47
C VAL A 412 -0.60 0.62 2.87
N PHE A 413 -1.80 0.02 3.04
CA PHE A 413 -2.03 -0.84 4.21
C PHE A 413 -2.69 -2.16 3.83
N PHE A 414 -2.21 -3.30 4.35
CA PHE A 414 -2.81 -4.63 4.09
C PHE A 414 -4.29 -4.72 4.48
N GLN A 415 -4.69 -3.89 5.43
CA GLN A 415 -6.00 -3.79 6.06
C GLN A 415 -6.19 -2.34 6.55
N PRO A 416 -7.43 -1.87 6.84
CA PRO A 416 -7.61 -0.54 7.38
C PRO A 416 -6.81 -0.32 8.68
N PRO A 417 -5.98 0.74 8.78
CA PRO A 417 -5.17 0.99 9.97
C PRO A 417 -6.05 1.44 11.15
N PHE A 418 -5.65 1.08 12.38
CA PHE A 418 -6.46 1.28 13.58
C PHE A 418 -5.96 2.39 14.52
N ARG A 419 -4.64 2.57 14.58
CA ARG A 419 -3.91 3.61 15.32
C ARG A 419 -2.64 3.96 14.55
N ILE A 420 -2.21 5.22 14.62
CA ILE A 420 -0.97 5.72 14.03
C ILE A 420 -0.11 6.44 15.06
N THR A 421 1.20 6.51 14.82
CA THR A 421 2.14 7.44 15.45
C THR A 421 3.04 8.03 14.35
N THR A 422 3.77 9.09 14.68
CA THR A 422 4.54 9.92 13.74
C THR A 422 5.90 10.30 14.32
N GLY A 423 6.94 10.30 13.50
CA GLY A 423 8.31 10.61 13.91
C GLY A 423 9.28 10.61 12.74
N ASP A 424 10.48 11.14 12.92
CA ASP A 424 11.60 10.95 11.97
C ASP A 424 12.15 9.54 12.21
N LEU A 425 11.79 8.58 11.33
CA LEU A 425 12.10 7.16 11.49
C LEU A 425 13.25 6.69 10.58
N ASP A 426 13.65 7.47 9.56
CA ASP A 426 14.84 7.18 8.73
C ASP A 426 16.00 8.19 8.86
N GLY A 427 15.84 9.21 9.71
CA GLY A 427 16.90 10.15 10.07
C GLY A 427 17.21 11.19 8.99
N ASP A 428 16.36 11.32 7.96
CA ASP A 428 16.52 12.34 6.92
C ASP A 428 16.04 13.74 7.35
N GLY A 429 15.18 13.81 8.37
CA GLY A 429 14.66 15.02 9.00
C GLY A 429 13.20 15.34 8.68
N ASP A 430 12.54 14.55 7.84
CA ASP A 430 11.11 14.66 7.53
C ASP A 430 10.27 13.74 8.45
N THR A 431 8.96 14.02 8.62
CA THR A 431 8.13 13.23 9.56
C THR A 431 7.43 12.06 8.87
N ASP A 432 7.67 10.85 9.35
CA ASP A 432 7.12 9.58 8.89
C ASP A 432 5.82 9.18 9.65
N ILE A 433 5.21 8.06 9.24
CA ILE A 433 4.06 7.44 9.92
C ILE A 433 4.35 5.96 10.21
N ALA A 434 4.05 5.50 11.42
CA ALA A 434 3.91 4.08 11.72
C ALA A 434 2.46 3.75 12.14
N ALA A 435 1.88 2.68 11.58
CA ALA A 435 0.48 2.32 11.82
C ALA A 435 0.28 0.87 12.28
N THR A 436 -0.69 0.67 13.18
CA THR A 436 -1.19 -0.65 13.56
C THR A 436 -2.14 -1.21 12.51
N THR A 437 -1.93 -2.47 12.12
CA THR A 437 -2.83 -3.21 11.21
C THR A 437 -3.20 -4.58 11.78
N SER A 438 -4.46 -5.02 11.56
CA SER A 438 -4.89 -6.37 11.89
C SER A 438 -5.85 -6.95 10.84
N PRO A 439 -5.53 -8.09 10.19
CA PRO A 439 -6.39 -8.80 9.23
C PRO A 439 -7.55 -9.60 9.84
N GLY A 440 -7.80 -9.43 11.14
CA GLY A 440 -8.73 -10.27 11.89
C GLY A 440 -8.13 -11.64 12.22
N GLY A 441 -8.42 -12.13 13.42
CA GLY A 441 -7.77 -13.31 13.98
C GLY A 441 -6.80 -12.94 15.11
N PHE A 442 -5.73 -13.72 15.28
CA PHE A 442 -4.73 -13.54 16.34
C PHE A 442 -3.39 -12.96 15.83
N SER A 443 -3.36 -12.41 14.62
CA SER A 443 -2.19 -11.83 13.99
C SER A 443 -2.38 -10.34 13.70
N GLY A 444 -1.27 -9.61 13.61
CA GLY A 444 -1.22 -8.21 13.25
C GLY A 444 0.23 -7.75 13.06
N ALA A 445 0.38 -6.52 12.57
CA ALA A 445 1.66 -5.94 12.19
C ALA A 445 1.67 -4.43 12.42
N ILE A 446 2.87 -3.87 12.55
CA ILE A 446 3.12 -2.43 12.44
C ILE A 446 3.68 -2.16 11.05
N GLN A 447 3.09 -1.23 10.32
CA GLN A 447 3.56 -0.82 8.99
C GLN A 447 4.14 0.59 9.10
N VAL A 448 5.42 0.72 8.78
CA VAL A 448 6.12 2.01 8.69
C VAL A 448 5.94 2.55 7.28
N LEU A 449 5.70 3.85 7.16
CA LEU A 449 5.62 4.62 5.93
C LEU A 449 6.56 5.82 6.06
N LEU A 450 7.57 5.89 5.20
CA LEU A 450 8.56 6.95 5.16
C LEU A 450 8.08 8.10 4.27
N ASN A 451 8.41 9.35 4.62
CA ASN A 451 7.95 10.56 3.95
C ASN A 451 9.07 11.15 3.08
N ASP A 452 8.75 11.69 1.90
CA ASP A 452 9.74 12.30 0.99
C ASP A 452 9.94 13.82 1.21
N GLY A 453 9.53 14.33 2.38
CA GLY A 453 9.51 15.77 2.71
C GLY A 453 8.47 16.59 1.95
N THR A 454 7.55 15.95 1.22
CA THR A 454 6.44 16.64 0.53
C THR A 454 5.05 16.26 1.07
N GLY A 455 5.00 15.45 2.13
CA GLY A 455 3.78 14.78 2.60
C GLY A 455 3.38 13.60 1.70
N THR A 456 4.31 13.08 0.88
CA THR A 456 4.12 11.87 0.08
C THR A 456 4.78 10.69 0.78
N MET A 457 3.98 9.69 1.12
CA MET A 457 4.46 8.52 1.87
C MET A 457 4.79 7.34 0.96
N VAL A 458 5.90 6.65 1.24
CA VAL A 458 6.35 5.39 0.64
C VAL A 458 6.46 4.30 1.72
N ASP A 459 6.34 3.02 1.37
CA ASP A 459 6.40 1.95 2.38
C ASP A 459 7.82 1.75 2.93
N GLY A 460 7.94 1.82 4.27
CA GLY A 460 9.10 1.40 5.04
C GLY A 460 8.96 -0.04 5.55
N GLN A 461 9.60 -0.37 6.68
CA GLN A 461 9.58 -1.73 7.22
C GLN A 461 8.19 -2.15 7.75
N LEU A 462 7.72 -3.34 7.33
CA LEU A 462 6.63 -4.05 7.99
C LEU A 462 7.16 -4.90 9.16
N ILE A 463 6.79 -4.54 10.38
CA ILE A 463 7.21 -5.19 11.62
C ILE A 463 6.14 -6.18 12.09
N VAL A 464 6.52 -7.44 12.31
CA VAL A 464 5.61 -8.48 12.82
C VAL A 464 5.34 -8.27 14.30
N ALA A 465 4.13 -7.81 14.64
CA ALA A 465 3.80 -7.33 15.98
C ALA A 465 3.79 -8.41 17.08
N GLY A 466 3.69 -9.71 16.72
CA GLY A 466 3.61 -10.84 17.67
C GLY A 466 2.18 -11.19 18.13
N GLY A 467 1.20 -10.35 17.79
CA GLY A 467 -0.24 -10.53 18.01
C GLY A 467 -1.03 -9.44 17.27
N PRO A 468 -2.33 -9.26 17.52
CA PRO A 468 -3.08 -8.11 17.00
C PRO A 468 -2.69 -6.85 17.81
N PRO A 469 -2.07 -5.82 17.20
CA PRO A 469 -1.81 -4.57 17.89
C PRO A 469 -3.10 -3.76 18.05
N SER A 470 -3.31 -3.20 19.25
CA SER A 470 -4.43 -2.28 19.56
C SER A 470 -4.02 -0.81 19.57
N SER A 471 -2.72 -0.53 19.73
CA SER A 471 -2.14 0.82 19.79
C SER A 471 -0.64 0.78 19.52
N ILE A 472 -0.09 1.93 19.15
CA ILE A 472 1.32 2.17 18.85
C ILE A 472 1.72 3.56 19.39
N ASP A 473 2.98 3.71 19.77
CA ASP A 473 3.64 5.00 20.03
C ASP A 473 5.12 4.95 19.63
N ALA A 474 5.80 6.09 19.60
CA ALA A 474 7.20 6.23 19.18
C ALA A 474 8.05 6.98 20.22
N ALA A 475 9.26 6.49 20.53
CA ALA A 475 10.22 7.14 21.42
C ALA A 475 11.63 6.52 21.30
N ASP A 476 12.68 7.30 21.56
CA ASP A 476 14.09 6.85 21.55
C ASP A 476 14.43 6.09 22.87
N PHE A 477 14.31 4.76 22.89
CA PHE A 477 14.55 3.93 24.08
C PHE A 477 16.03 3.56 24.30
N ASP A 478 16.91 3.73 23.31
CA ASP A 478 18.34 3.40 23.43
C ASP A 478 19.31 4.59 23.41
N LEU A 479 18.77 5.80 23.26
CA LEU A 479 19.42 7.10 23.35
C LEU A 479 20.49 7.33 22.28
N ASP A 480 20.32 6.73 21.10
CA ASP A 480 21.16 7.01 19.94
C ASP A 480 20.70 8.23 19.12
N GLY A 481 19.42 8.61 19.25
CA GLY A 481 18.79 9.78 18.66
C GLY A 481 17.65 9.46 17.68
N ASP A 482 17.47 8.20 17.32
CA ASP A 482 16.46 7.75 16.36
C ASP A 482 15.20 7.25 17.11
N GLN A 483 14.00 7.47 16.57
CA GLN A 483 12.77 7.08 17.28
C GLN A 483 12.45 5.59 17.10
N ASP A 484 12.40 4.84 18.21
CA ASP A 484 11.94 3.45 18.24
C ASP A 484 10.42 3.36 18.26
N LEU A 485 9.87 2.18 17.99
CA LEU A 485 8.42 1.92 18.01
C LEU A 485 8.03 0.97 19.14
N VAL A 486 6.98 1.32 19.88
CA VAL A 486 6.32 0.46 20.87
C VAL A 486 4.85 0.25 20.52
N TRP A 487 4.33 -0.95 20.70
CA TRP A 487 2.92 -1.26 20.49
C TRP A 487 2.38 -2.25 21.52
N GLN A 488 1.07 -2.16 21.75
CA GLN A 488 0.37 -3.06 22.66
C GLN A 488 -0.41 -4.12 21.91
N LEU A 489 -0.35 -5.37 22.37
CA LEU A 489 -1.13 -6.48 21.83
C LEU A 489 -2.45 -6.70 22.58
N TYR A 490 -3.48 -7.14 21.86
CA TYR A 490 -4.80 -7.42 22.41
C TYR A 490 -5.29 -8.84 22.05
N GLY A 491 -5.62 -9.65 23.07
CA GLY A 491 -6.35 -10.90 22.91
C GLY A 491 -6.21 -11.88 24.08
N PHE A 492 -7.07 -12.90 24.16
CA PHE A 492 -7.18 -13.87 25.28
C PHE A 492 -5.90 -14.70 25.63
N SER A 493 -4.78 -14.45 24.97
CA SER A 493 -3.47 -15.08 25.23
C SER A 493 -2.29 -14.20 24.80
N PHE A 494 -2.53 -12.92 24.54
CA PHE A 494 -1.57 -11.97 23.98
C PHE A 494 -1.70 -10.68 24.78
N ASP A 495 -0.94 -10.62 25.86
CA ASP A 495 -0.92 -9.52 26.81
C ASP A 495 0.50 -8.92 26.93
N ASP A 496 1.39 -9.22 25.98
CA ASP A 496 2.73 -8.65 25.90
C ASP A 496 2.69 -7.29 25.17
N ALA A 497 3.66 -6.41 25.45
CA ALA A 497 3.95 -5.24 24.62
C ALA A 497 5.13 -5.55 23.69
N GLY A 498 5.10 -5.07 22.45
CA GLY A 498 6.22 -5.18 21.53
C GLY A 498 6.99 -3.88 21.44
N VAL A 499 8.32 -3.96 21.40
CA VAL A 499 9.21 -2.83 21.11
C VAL A 499 10.16 -3.24 19.99
N ALA A 500 10.35 -2.38 18.99
CA ALA A 500 11.40 -2.53 18.00
C ALA A 500 12.27 -1.29 17.97
N LEU A 501 13.57 -1.48 18.20
CA LEU A 501 14.56 -0.40 18.16
C LEU A 501 14.83 -0.02 16.71
N ASN A 502 14.96 1.27 16.41
CA ASN A 502 15.29 1.81 15.10
C ASN A 502 16.80 1.59 14.80
N ASN A 503 17.20 1.81 13.55
CA ASN A 503 18.61 1.86 13.14
C ASN A 503 18.97 3.20 12.46
N GLY A 504 18.05 4.17 12.43
CA GLY A 504 18.24 5.48 11.79
C GLY A 504 18.28 5.42 10.27
N ASP A 505 17.51 4.49 9.68
CA ASP A 505 17.38 4.31 8.22
C ASP A 505 16.02 3.71 7.80
N GLY A 506 14.99 3.87 8.63
CA GLY A 506 13.64 3.34 8.40
C GLY A 506 13.51 1.85 8.67
N THR A 507 14.61 1.19 9.09
CA THR A 507 14.64 -0.22 9.47
C THR A 507 14.71 -0.41 10.97
N PHE A 508 14.08 -1.49 11.45
CA PHE A 508 13.91 -1.76 12.87
C PHE A 508 14.44 -3.15 13.24
N ALA A 509 15.10 -3.24 14.39
CA ALA A 509 15.54 -4.47 15.01
C ALA A 509 14.37 -5.44 15.27
N SER A 510 14.68 -6.74 15.41
CA SER A 510 13.67 -7.75 15.71
C SER A 510 12.94 -7.45 17.03
N PRO A 511 11.59 -7.46 17.06
CA PRO A 511 10.85 -6.98 18.22
C PRO A 511 11.15 -7.72 19.53
N GLN A 512 11.37 -6.95 20.59
CA GLN A 512 11.37 -7.43 21.96
C GLN A 512 9.92 -7.51 22.47
N LEU A 513 9.47 -8.72 22.82
CA LEU A 513 8.18 -8.90 23.50
C LEU A 513 8.39 -8.79 25.02
N LEU A 514 7.88 -7.71 25.59
CA LEU A 514 7.92 -7.38 27.01
C LEU A 514 6.69 -7.98 27.69
N ASN A 515 6.92 -8.89 28.64
CA ASN A 515 5.83 -9.54 29.36
C ASN A 515 5.21 -8.60 30.39
N VAL A 516 4.11 -7.96 30.00
CA VAL A 516 3.28 -7.13 30.87
C VAL A 516 2.08 -7.95 31.37
N THR A 517 1.56 -7.64 32.54
CA THR A 517 0.66 -8.55 33.29
C THR A 517 -0.81 -8.36 32.87
N PRO A 518 -1.62 -9.44 32.74
CA PRO A 518 -2.61 -9.51 31.65
C PRO A 518 -4.01 -9.04 32.02
N CYS A 519 -4.28 -7.74 31.91
CA CYS A 519 -5.62 -7.17 32.06
C CYS A 519 -6.03 -6.34 30.81
N GLY A 520 -6.01 -7.01 29.65
CA GLY A 520 -6.54 -6.62 28.32
C GLY A 520 -6.65 -5.11 28.03
N THR A 521 -5.81 -4.65 27.15
CA THR A 521 -5.15 -3.36 27.30
C THR A 521 -5.78 -2.24 26.47
N GLY A 522 -5.62 -1.02 26.95
CA GLY A 522 -5.90 0.22 26.23
C GLY A 522 -4.71 0.62 25.34
N GLN A 523 -4.50 1.91 25.20
CA GLN A 523 -3.33 2.47 24.51
C GLN A 523 -2.03 2.24 25.30
N VAL A 524 -0.93 2.10 24.55
CA VAL A 524 0.44 2.30 25.00
C VAL A 524 0.89 3.71 24.62
N THR A 525 1.73 4.29 25.47
CA THR A 525 2.49 5.52 25.20
C THR A 525 3.89 5.42 25.82
N ALA A 526 4.75 6.39 25.53
CA ALA A 526 6.09 6.51 26.11
C ALA A 526 6.33 7.86 26.81
N ALA A 527 7.02 7.83 27.96
CA ALA A 527 7.48 9.03 28.68
C ALA A 527 8.54 8.67 29.73
N ASP A 528 9.54 9.52 29.97
CA ASP A 528 10.51 9.33 31.06
C ASP A 528 9.82 9.51 32.42
N MET A 529 9.55 8.42 33.15
CA MET A 529 8.79 8.45 34.40
C MET A 529 9.69 8.37 35.65
N ASP A 530 10.93 7.90 35.51
CA ASP A 530 11.90 7.82 36.62
C ASP A 530 12.98 8.92 36.64
N GLY A 531 13.02 9.76 35.60
CA GLY A 531 13.85 10.96 35.50
C GLY A 531 15.28 10.70 35.07
N ASP A 532 15.58 9.54 34.47
CA ASP A 532 16.92 9.19 33.97
C ASP A 532 17.20 9.65 32.53
N SER A 533 16.21 10.26 31.88
CA SER A 533 16.17 10.72 30.48
C SER A 533 15.99 9.65 29.41
N ALA A 534 15.83 8.37 29.77
CA ALA A 534 15.27 7.37 28.87
C ALA A 534 13.74 7.37 28.99
N PRO A 535 12.99 7.28 27.87
CA PRO A 535 11.54 7.14 27.92
C PRO A 535 11.16 5.75 28.47
N ASP A 536 10.20 5.69 29.38
CA ASP A 536 9.59 4.46 29.86
C ASP A 536 8.31 4.15 29.07
N ILE A 537 7.89 2.88 29.08
CA ILE A 537 6.67 2.44 28.38
C ILE A 537 5.48 2.42 29.35
N LEU A 538 4.38 3.10 29.00
CA LEU A 538 3.17 3.23 29.79
C LEU A 538 2.00 2.50 29.10
N ILE A 539 1.33 1.57 29.78
CA ILE A 539 0.26 0.73 29.18
C ILE A 539 -0.98 0.73 30.06
N ALA A 540 -2.12 1.16 29.52
CA ALA A 540 -3.39 1.16 30.25
C ALA A 540 -4.02 -0.25 30.36
N ASN A 541 -4.43 -0.66 31.57
CA ASN A 541 -5.08 -1.95 31.81
C ASN A 541 -6.62 -1.81 31.84
N ASN A 542 -7.26 -1.81 30.66
CA ASN A 542 -8.67 -1.41 30.48
C ASN A 542 -9.70 -2.52 30.80
N PHE A 543 -9.48 -3.76 30.35
CA PHE A 543 -10.55 -4.76 30.19
C PHE A 543 -10.06 -6.21 30.25
N GLY A 544 -10.45 -7.00 31.26
CA GLY A 544 -10.10 -8.44 31.30
C GLY A 544 -11.20 -9.37 31.82
N ASP A 545 -11.53 -10.40 31.04
CA ASP A 545 -12.33 -11.57 31.47
C ASP A 545 -11.50 -12.55 32.36
N THR A 546 -10.22 -12.24 32.58
CA THR A 546 -9.28 -13.02 33.40
C THR A 546 -9.55 -12.81 34.89
N ALA A 547 -9.64 -13.90 35.66
CA ALA A 547 -9.96 -13.83 37.10
C ALA A 547 -8.89 -13.06 37.90
N GLY A 548 -9.21 -11.82 38.27
CA GLY A 548 -8.28 -10.84 38.83
C GLY A 548 -8.30 -9.48 38.12
N CYS A 549 -8.78 -9.44 36.88
CA CYS A 549 -8.85 -8.26 36.01
C CYS A 549 -10.27 -7.70 35.80
N ASP A 550 -11.25 -8.18 36.58
CA ASP A 550 -12.69 -7.91 36.38
C ASP A 550 -13.07 -6.40 36.33
N ASP A 551 -12.16 -5.50 36.70
CA ASP A 551 -12.42 -4.07 36.87
C ASP A 551 -11.36 -3.09 36.30
N GLY A 552 -10.18 -3.57 35.84
CA GLY A 552 -9.09 -2.79 35.20
C GLY A 552 -8.70 -1.48 35.89
N THR A 553 -7.76 -1.48 36.85
CA THR A 553 -7.49 -0.32 37.74
C THR A 553 -6.01 0.05 37.85
N SER A 554 -5.24 -0.06 36.76
CA SER A 554 -3.82 0.30 36.76
C SER A 554 -3.30 0.68 35.38
N VAL A 555 -2.17 1.39 35.38
CA VAL A 555 -1.25 1.50 34.24
C VAL A 555 -0.02 0.69 34.57
N THR A 556 0.44 -0.13 33.64
CA THR A 556 1.72 -0.83 33.73
C THR A 556 2.81 0.09 33.19
N ILE A 557 3.87 0.30 33.95
CA ILE A 557 5.07 1.02 33.52
C ILE A 557 6.21 0.01 33.35
N VAL A 558 6.93 0.07 32.23
CA VAL A 558 8.13 -0.72 31.97
C VAL A 558 9.31 0.23 31.75
N PRO A 559 10.24 0.33 32.73
CA PRO A 559 11.35 1.27 32.59
C PRO A 559 12.30 0.93 31.44
N SER A 560 12.82 1.93 30.74
CA SER A 560 14.00 1.75 29.91
C SER A 560 15.28 1.78 30.76
N ASN A 561 16.43 1.47 30.15
CA ASN A 561 17.76 1.72 30.72
C ASN A 561 18.59 2.67 29.82
N GLY A 562 17.99 3.24 28.76
CA GLY A 562 18.69 4.08 27.79
C GLY A 562 19.81 3.35 27.03
N ASP A 563 19.62 2.05 26.79
CA ASP A 563 20.50 1.19 25.99
C ASP A 563 19.73 0.10 25.23
N GLY A 564 18.42 0.32 25.01
CA GLY A 564 17.54 -0.61 24.30
C GLY A 564 17.18 -1.85 25.13
N THR A 565 17.51 -1.86 26.43
CA THR A 565 17.10 -2.91 27.36
C THR A 565 16.13 -2.38 28.40
N PHE A 566 15.19 -3.23 28.82
CA PHE A 566 14.07 -2.84 29.68
C PHE A 566 14.18 -3.43 31.09
N GLY A 567 13.76 -2.62 32.08
CA GLY A 567 13.69 -2.95 33.49
C GLY A 567 12.56 -3.92 33.86
N LEU A 568 12.29 -4.04 35.16
CA LEU A 568 11.17 -4.83 35.65
C LEU A 568 9.90 -3.98 35.68
N ALA A 569 8.90 -4.40 34.91
CA ALA A 569 7.58 -3.75 34.90
C ALA A 569 6.93 -3.69 36.29
N TYR A 570 6.23 -2.59 36.56
CA TYR A 570 5.44 -2.38 37.78
C TYR A 570 4.10 -1.68 37.46
N GLU A 571 3.13 -1.80 38.36
CA GLU A 571 1.80 -1.19 38.17
C GLU A 571 1.62 0.05 39.05
N VAL A 572 1.22 1.15 38.44
CA VAL A 572 0.65 2.33 39.13
C VAL A 572 -0.86 2.16 39.14
N GLN A 573 -1.47 2.29 40.32
CA GLN A 573 -2.92 2.12 40.45
C GLN A 573 -3.66 3.36 39.97
N THR A 574 -4.82 3.17 39.35
CA THR A 574 -5.71 4.21 38.81
C THR A 574 -7.15 3.88 39.19
N GLU A 575 -8.11 4.71 38.77
CA GLU A 575 -9.52 4.30 38.75
C GLU A 575 -9.83 3.33 37.60
N ARG A 576 -11.08 2.85 37.55
CA ARG A 576 -11.53 1.80 36.62
C ARG A 576 -11.53 2.22 35.15
N ARG A 577 -10.97 1.33 34.33
CA ARG A 577 -10.89 1.33 32.86
C ARG A 577 -10.06 2.47 32.26
N PRO A 578 -8.78 2.62 32.64
CA PRO A 578 -7.86 3.51 31.93
C PRO A 578 -7.84 3.12 30.44
N GLU A 579 -7.91 4.11 29.57
CA GLU A 579 -7.98 3.93 28.12
C GLU A 579 -6.68 4.40 27.46
N MET A 580 -6.23 5.62 27.74
CA MET A 580 -4.94 6.15 27.32
C MET A 580 -4.15 6.67 28.53
N PRO A 581 -2.92 6.20 28.79
CA PRO A 581 -1.99 6.86 29.70
C PRO A 581 -1.13 7.87 28.93
N ILE A 582 -0.68 8.94 29.59
CA ILE A 582 0.36 9.85 29.09
C ILE A 582 1.27 10.28 30.25
N GLY A 583 2.52 10.63 29.95
CA GLY A 583 3.39 11.35 30.89
C GLY A 583 3.32 12.85 30.61
N ALA A 584 3.10 13.66 31.64
CA ALA A 584 3.10 15.12 31.55
C ALA A 584 3.48 15.75 32.89
N ASP A 585 4.30 16.79 32.92
CA ASP A 585 4.61 17.50 34.18
C ASP A 585 3.37 18.32 34.63
N MET A 586 2.59 17.76 35.54
CA MET A 586 1.34 18.36 36.02
C MET A 586 1.57 19.27 37.25
N ASN A 587 2.78 19.32 37.79
CA ASN A 587 3.07 20.09 39.02
C ASN A 587 4.27 21.07 38.91
N GLY A 588 4.89 21.15 37.73
CA GLY A 588 5.95 22.09 37.39
C GLY A 588 7.29 21.77 38.06
N ASP A 589 7.53 20.51 38.46
CA ASP A 589 8.78 20.10 39.12
C ASP A 589 9.84 19.49 38.16
N GLY A 590 9.49 19.35 36.88
CA GLY A 590 10.35 18.88 35.81
C GLY A 590 10.39 17.36 35.67
N LEU A 591 9.40 16.65 36.23
CA LEU A 591 9.22 15.21 36.11
C LEU A 591 7.88 14.93 35.41
N ASN A 592 7.81 13.88 34.59
CA ASN A 592 6.53 13.48 34.02
C ASN A 592 5.65 12.80 35.09
N ASP A 593 4.49 13.37 35.35
CA ASP A 593 3.43 12.77 36.14
C ASP A 593 2.56 11.86 35.26
N LEU A 594 2.02 10.79 35.81
CA LEU A 594 1.16 9.86 35.07
C LEU A 594 -0.27 10.40 35.03
N VAL A 595 -0.78 10.67 33.83
CA VAL A 595 -2.19 11.03 33.58
C VAL A 595 -2.87 9.91 32.80
N THR A 596 -4.13 9.59 33.09
CA THR A 596 -4.91 8.68 32.22
C THR A 596 -6.41 8.97 32.22
N ALA A 597 -7.00 8.96 31.01
CA ALA A 597 -8.45 9.05 30.82
C ALA A 597 -9.13 7.71 31.06
N HIS A 598 -10.35 7.75 31.59
CA HIS A 598 -11.22 6.57 31.71
C HIS A 598 -12.71 6.95 31.69
N ALA A 599 -13.57 5.95 31.59
CA ALA A 599 -15.01 6.11 31.34
C ALA A 599 -15.83 6.91 32.39
N PHE A 600 -15.23 7.46 33.44
CA PHE A 600 -15.91 8.29 34.47
C PHE A 600 -15.07 9.43 35.09
N ALA A 601 -13.75 9.47 34.88
CA ALA A 601 -12.87 10.53 35.37
C ALA A 601 -11.54 10.54 34.58
N ILE A 602 -10.61 11.39 35.00
CA ILE A 602 -9.18 11.31 34.62
C ILE A 602 -8.39 11.11 35.92
N SER A 603 -7.51 10.11 35.99
CA SER A 603 -6.61 9.91 37.14
C SER A 603 -5.27 10.59 36.88
N VAL A 604 -4.75 11.34 37.86
CA VAL A 604 -3.40 11.94 37.83
C VAL A 604 -2.58 11.43 39.02
N SER A 605 -1.37 10.92 38.78
CA SER A 605 -0.43 10.42 39.79
C SER A 605 0.90 11.13 39.68
N LEU A 606 1.28 11.92 40.68
CA LEU A 606 2.53 12.69 40.64
C LEU A 606 3.75 11.77 40.81
N SER A 607 4.79 11.94 39.99
CA SER A 607 6.03 11.16 40.06
C SER A 607 6.90 11.57 41.26
N THR A 608 7.83 10.71 41.65
CA THR A 608 8.90 11.02 42.60
C THR A 608 10.30 11.03 41.98
N GLY A 609 10.44 10.84 40.67
CA GLY A 609 11.73 10.86 39.96
C GLY A 609 12.67 9.73 40.41
N ASP A 610 12.07 8.58 40.70
CA ASP A 610 12.73 7.29 40.97
C ASP A 610 11.80 6.09 40.65
N GLY A 611 10.86 6.29 39.72
CA GLY A 611 9.80 5.34 39.35
C GLY A 611 8.71 5.20 40.41
N GLY A 612 8.79 5.96 41.50
CA GLY A 612 7.74 6.06 42.49
C GLY A 612 6.66 7.07 42.10
N PHE A 613 5.45 6.86 42.63
CA PHE A 613 4.30 7.75 42.42
C PHE A 613 3.58 8.05 43.73
N ALA A 614 3.04 9.26 43.83
CA ALA A 614 2.01 9.62 44.80
C ALA A 614 0.70 8.87 44.51
N PRO A 615 -0.19 8.68 45.51
CA PRO A 615 -1.53 8.16 45.27
C PRO A 615 -2.30 9.07 44.30
N HIS A 616 -2.98 8.48 43.32
CA HIS A 616 -3.71 9.22 42.30
C HIS A 616 -4.81 10.13 42.84
N VAL A 617 -5.13 11.15 42.05
CA VAL A 617 -6.26 12.06 42.24
C VAL A 617 -7.16 12.00 41.00
N ASP A 618 -8.47 11.80 41.21
CA ASP A 618 -9.43 11.61 40.12
C ASP A 618 -10.29 12.85 39.85
N ILE A 619 -10.27 13.32 38.61
CA ILE A 619 -11.03 14.45 38.10
C ILE A 619 -12.40 13.94 37.60
N THR A 620 -13.32 13.65 38.52
CA THR A 620 -14.60 13.01 38.17
C THR A 620 -15.51 13.90 37.33
N THR A 621 -16.01 13.40 36.21
CA THR A 621 -17.07 14.05 35.43
C THR A 621 -18.36 13.21 35.41
N ASN A 622 -19.36 13.63 34.63
CA ASN A 622 -20.56 12.83 34.37
C ASN A 622 -20.56 12.22 32.96
N GLN A 623 -19.43 12.25 32.25
CA GLN A 623 -19.25 11.78 30.89
C GLN A 623 -18.22 10.64 30.85
N GLY A 624 -18.29 9.81 29.81
CA GLY A 624 -17.24 8.85 29.50
C GLY A 624 -16.18 9.49 28.63
N HIS A 625 -14.93 9.51 29.10
CA HIS A 625 -13.76 9.97 28.37
C HIS A 625 -13.11 8.80 27.61
N LEU A 626 -12.47 9.10 26.47
CA LEU A 626 -11.78 8.10 25.64
C LEU A 626 -10.28 8.37 25.61
N GLU A 627 -9.86 9.50 25.05
CA GLU A 627 -8.44 9.88 24.95
C GLU A 627 -8.17 11.22 25.66
N VAL A 628 -6.92 11.48 26.04
CA VAL A 628 -6.49 12.70 26.73
C VAL A 628 -5.18 13.21 26.14
N ALA A 629 -5.12 14.52 25.92
CA ALA A 629 -3.92 15.25 25.52
C ALA A 629 -3.62 16.34 26.56
N ALA A 630 -2.36 16.75 26.68
CA ALA A 630 -1.88 17.69 27.70
C ALA A 630 -1.08 18.85 27.09
N ALA A 631 -1.39 20.08 27.50
CA ALA A 631 -0.69 21.31 27.09
C ALA A 631 -1.09 22.47 28.02
N ASP A 632 -0.32 23.56 28.03
CA ASP A 632 -0.73 24.82 28.68
C ASP A 632 -1.81 25.53 27.82
N LEU A 633 -3.09 25.29 28.13
CA LEU A 633 -4.23 25.76 27.32
C LEU A 633 -4.74 27.14 27.75
N ASP A 634 -4.47 27.60 28.97
CA ASP A 634 -4.80 28.96 29.42
C ASP A 634 -3.65 29.99 29.40
N ALA A 635 -2.42 29.53 29.17
CA ALA A 635 -1.18 30.30 29.13
C ALA A 635 -0.76 30.88 30.50
N ASP A 636 -1.09 30.22 31.61
CA ASP A 636 -0.57 30.54 32.94
C ASP A 636 0.77 29.85 33.28
N GLY A 637 1.15 28.83 32.50
CA GLY A 637 2.41 28.11 32.58
C GLY A 637 2.32 26.75 33.29
N ASP A 638 1.13 26.35 33.75
CA ASP A 638 0.86 25.04 34.30
C ASP A 638 0.22 24.11 33.22
N THR A 639 0.50 22.81 33.25
CA THR A 639 0.01 21.88 32.22
C THR A 639 -1.48 21.56 32.42
N ASP A 640 -2.32 21.87 31.45
CA ASP A 640 -3.75 21.55 31.39
C ASP A 640 -4.02 20.25 30.61
N LEU A 641 -5.28 19.79 30.63
CA LEU A 641 -5.73 18.59 29.91
C LEU A 641 -6.93 18.86 29.01
N SER A 642 -6.97 18.23 27.84
CA SER A 642 -8.15 18.12 26.98
C SER A 642 -8.55 16.66 26.79
N THR A 643 -9.85 16.36 26.67
CA THR A 643 -10.36 15.01 26.41
C THR A 643 -11.59 15.02 25.52
N VAL A 644 -11.82 13.93 24.78
CA VAL A 644 -13.06 13.68 24.04
C VAL A 644 -14.05 12.79 24.80
N ASN A 645 -15.31 13.20 24.76
CA ASN A 645 -16.41 12.59 25.49
C ASN A 645 -17.29 11.72 24.57
N SER A 646 -17.75 10.60 25.10
CA SER A 646 -18.70 9.66 24.47
C SER A 646 -20.05 10.26 24.01
N ASP A 647 -20.39 11.49 24.43
CA ASP A 647 -21.57 12.22 23.97
C ASP A 647 -21.29 13.15 22.76
N SER A 648 -20.11 13.03 22.13
CA SER A 648 -19.65 13.83 20.97
C SER A 648 -19.37 15.30 21.32
N SER A 649 -18.69 15.51 22.44
CA SER A 649 -18.16 16.79 22.90
C SER A 649 -16.70 16.63 23.36
N ALA A 650 -16.00 17.74 23.61
CA ALA A 650 -14.70 17.73 24.29
C ALA A 650 -14.80 18.45 25.65
N THR A 651 -13.84 18.22 26.55
CA THR A 651 -13.74 18.90 27.85
C THR A 651 -12.30 19.35 28.08
N VAL A 652 -12.12 20.58 28.58
CA VAL A 652 -10.82 21.08 29.04
C VAL A 652 -10.80 21.15 30.57
N PHE A 653 -9.67 20.81 31.16
CA PHE A 653 -9.41 20.83 32.60
C PHE A 653 -8.20 21.71 32.85
N LEU A 654 -8.46 22.92 33.33
CA LEU A 654 -7.43 23.88 33.67
C LEU A 654 -6.83 23.51 35.04
N ASN A 655 -5.53 23.29 35.09
CA ASN A 655 -4.78 22.94 36.29
C ASN A 655 -4.57 24.18 37.19
N ASP A 656 -4.08 24.00 38.41
CA ASP A 656 -3.63 25.11 39.28
C ASP A 656 -2.16 24.97 39.71
N GLY A 657 -1.37 24.31 38.87
CA GLY A 657 0.05 24.00 39.09
C GLY A 657 0.30 22.98 40.20
N SER A 658 -0.76 22.32 40.69
CA SER A 658 -0.64 21.29 41.73
C SER A 658 -0.75 19.86 41.22
N GLY A 659 -1.23 19.67 39.99
CA GLY A 659 -1.55 18.36 39.42
C GLY A 659 -2.64 17.59 40.19
N THR A 660 -3.36 18.26 41.10
CA THR A 660 -4.35 17.63 41.98
C THR A 660 -5.66 18.41 42.12
N SER A 661 -5.79 19.53 41.40
CA SER A 661 -6.90 20.47 41.53
C SER A 661 -7.11 21.14 40.18
N PHE A 662 -8.30 20.97 39.61
CA PHE A 662 -8.61 21.37 38.25
C PHE A 662 -9.91 22.17 38.20
N ALA A 663 -9.92 23.29 37.49
CA ALA A 663 -11.12 23.98 37.05
C ALA A 663 -11.59 23.38 35.72
N ILE A 664 -12.80 22.81 35.71
CA ILE A 664 -13.38 22.28 34.48
C ILE A 664 -13.96 23.44 33.67
N ASP A 665 -13.33 23.80 32.56
CA ASP A 665 -13.97 24.64 31.53
C ASP A 665 -14.39 23.74 30.37
N VAL A 666 -15.70 23.57 30.23
CA VAL A 666 -16.24 22.62 29.27
C VAL A 666 -16.50 23.35 27.97
N LEU A 667 -16.07 22.77 26.85
CA LEU A 667 -16.54 23.07 25.48
C LEU A 667 -18.03 22.62 25.32
N ALA A 668 -18.88 23.00 26.29
CA ALA A 668 -20.18 22.38 26.54
C ALA A 668 -21.27 22.84 25.59
N GLY A 669 -21.74 21.90 24.77
CA GLY A 669 -23.04 22.00 24.10
C GLY A 669 -22.99 22.34 22.62
N THR A 670 -21.80 22.29 22.02
CA THR A 670 -21.56 22.41 20.58
C THR A 670 -21.07 21.06 20.05
N GLU A 671 -21.82 20.48 19.12
CA GLU A 671 -21.53 19.17 18.53
C GLU A 671 -20.20 19.24 17.75
N THR A 672 -19.21 18.41 18.09
CA THR A 672 -17.87 18.45 17.46
C THR A 672 -17.84 17.96 16.02
N GLY A 673 -18.92 17.38 15.49
CA GLY A 673 -18.99 16.73 14.17
C GLY A 673 -19.71 15.38 14.23
N GLY A 674 -19.65 14.73 15.39
CA GLY A 674 -20.44 13.53 15.71
C GLY A 674 -19.58 12.28 15.87
N ALA A 675 -19.71 11.63 17.03
CA ALA A 675 -18.81 10.59 17.53
C ALA A 675 -17.33 11.04 17.49
N ALA A 676 -16.99 11.99 18.36
CA ALA A 676 -15.60 12.28 18.70
C ALA A 676 -14.92 11.01 19.23
N ILE A 677 -13.70 10.74 18.78
CA ILE A 677 -12.98 9.48 19.06
C ILE A 677 -11.51 9.66 19.42
N ALA A 678 -10.88 10.74 18.96
CA ALA A 678 -9.50 11.08 19.25
C ALA A 678 -9.35 12.59 19.39
N VAL A 679 -8.33 13.02 20.14
CA VAL A 679 -8.01 14.42 20.41
C VAL A 679 -6.51 14.62 20.44
N ASP A 680 -6.05 15.69 19.80
CA ASP A 680 -4.67 16.15 19.88
C ASP A 680 -4.65 17.68 20.08
N ILE A 681 -3.50 18.21 20.48
CA ILE A 681 -3.31 19.61 20.85
C ILE A 681 -2.07 20.18 20.15
N GLY A 682 -2.26 21.23 19.36
CA GLY A 682 -1.17 21.88 18.62
C GLY A 682 -1.55 23.30 18.19
N ASP A 683 -0.55 24.14 17.92
CA ASP A 683 -0.74 25.51 17.42
C ASP A 683 -1.01 25.48 15.91
N ILE A 684 -2.29 25.33 15.52
CA ILE A 684 -2.69 25.07 14.12
C ILE A 684 -2.68 26.37 13.29
N ASP A 685 -2.98 27.51 13.89
CA ASP A 685 -2.94 28.81 13.20
C ASP A 685 -1.65 29.61 13.38
N SER A 686 -0.68 29.08 14.15
CA SER A 686 0.63 29.67 14.45
C SER A 686 0.55 31.00 15.20
N ASP A 687 -0.47 31.20 16.03
CA ASP A 687 -0.60 32.38 16.87
C ASP A 687 0.17 32.31 18.21
N GLY A 688 0.76 31.15 18.50
CA GLY A 688 1.54 30.87 19.71
C GLY A 688 0.72 30.28 20.86
N ARG A 689 -0.50 29.80 20.59
CA ARG A 689 -1.37 29.13 21.57
C ARG A 689 -1.79 27.75 21.06
N PRO A 690 -1.81 26.73 21.92
CA PRO A 690 -2.30 25.40 21.54
C PRO A 690 -3.82 25.41 21.30
N ASP A 691 -4.23 24.93 20.13
CA ASP A 691 -5.60 24.64 19.71
C ASP A 691 -5.95 23.17 19.98
N VAL A 692 -7.26 22.86 20.07
CA VAL A 692 -7.73 21.48 20.25
C VAL A 692 -8.28 20.93 18.93
N VAL A 693 -7.67 19.85 18.43
CA VAL A 693 -8.10 19.14 17.21
C VAL A 693 -8.81 17.84 17.58
N VAL A 694 -9.97 17.58 16.97
CA VAL A 694 -10.82 16.42 17.29
C VAL A 694 -11.21 15.65 16.02
N ALA A 695 -11.02 14.34 16.02
CA ALA A 695 -11.50 13.45 14.95
C ALA A 695 -12.94 12.96 15.21
N ASN A 696 -13.82 13.10 14.21
CA ASN A 696 -15.24 12.78 14.34
C ASN A 696 -15.66 11.66 13.37
N ARG A 697 -15.85 10.45 13.91
CA ARG A 697 -16.09 9.24 13.12
C ARG A 697 -17.40 9.25 12.32
N ILE A 698 -18.45 9.91 12.82
CA ILE A 698 -19.76 9.96 12.13
C ILE A 698 -19.86 11.20 11.23
N GLY A 699 -19.23 12.32 11.61
CA GLY A 699 -19.14 13.51 10.76
C GLY A 699 -18.28 13.28 9.52
N ASN A 700 -17.24 12.44 9.64
CA ASN A 700 -16.17 12.26 8.65
C ASN A 700 -15.41 13.56 8.42
N ASP A 701 -15.12 14.24 9.53
CA ASP A 701 -14.45 15.51 9.60
C ASP A 701 -13.54 15.58 10.85
N ILE A 702 -12.48 16.38 10.73
CA ILE A 702 -11.77 16.90 11.88
C ILE A 702 -12.38 18.25 12.26
N SER A 703 -12.44 18.55 13.56
CA SER A 703 -12.87 19.85 14.06
C SER A 703 -11.77 20.49 14.90
N VAL A 704 -11.42 21.73 14.54
CA VAL A 704 -10.38 22.53 15.18
C VAL A 704 -11.03 23.62 16.02
N TRP A 705 -10.66 23.68 17.30
CA TRP A 705 -11.10 24.68 18.26
C TRP A 705 -9.97 25.68 18.53
N PHE A 706 -10.02 26.81 17.84
CA PHE A 706 -9.01 27.86 17.98
C PHE A 706 -9.04 28.53 19.37
N ASN A 707 -7.87 28.66 19.99
CA ASN A 707 -7.70 29.10 21.36
C ASN A 707 -7.49 30.63 21.44
N ASN A 708 -8.45 31.35 22.03
CA ASN A 708 -8.35 32.81 22.21
C ASN A 708 -7.46 33.22 23.40
N GLY A 709 -6.86 32.26 24.10
CA GLY A 709 -6.06 32.44 25.31
C GLY A 709 -6.90 32.57 26.58
N GLY A 710 -6.27 32.33 27.74
CA GLY A 710 -6.96 32.35 29.04
C GLY A 710 -8.03 31.27 29.17
N GLY A 711 -7.82 30.12 28.52
CA GLY A 711 -8.66 28.92 28.62
C GLY A 711 -9.94 29.00 27.79
N SER A 712 -10.05 29.99 26.91
CA SER A 712 -11.28 30.29 26.17
C SER A 712 -11.14 30.07 24.67
N PHE A 713 -12.02 29.25 24.11
CA PHE A 713 -12.00 28.85 22.70
C PHE A 713 -13.01 29.64 21.86
N GLU A 714 -12.83 29.63 20.53
CA GLU A 714 -13.82 30.18 19.61
C GLU A 714 -15.18 29.48 19.78
N GLN A 715 -16.28 30.21 19.56
CA GLN A 715 -17.63 29.72 19.89
C GLN A 715 -18.11 28.54 19.01
N ASN A 716 -17.46 28.28 17.88
CA ASN A 716 -17.73 27.11 17.04
C ASN A 716 -16.40 26.62 16.47
N ALA A 717 -16.20 25.31 16.40
CA ALA A 717 -15.07 24.74 15.67
C ALA A 717 -15.14 25.06 14.17
N VAL A 718 -13.97 25.03 13.52
CA VAL A 718 -13.85 24.92 12.07
C VAL A 718 -13.74 23.45 11.71
N HIS A 719 -14.55 23.00 10.73
CA HIS A 719 -14.65 21.61 10.34
C HIS A 719 -14.02 21.38 8.96
N TYR A 720 -13.10 20.41 8.86
CA TYR A 720 -12.47 20.00 7.61
C TYR A 720 -12.85 18.56 7.29
N GLY A 721 -13.46 18.34 6.13
CA GLY A 721 -13.95 17.01 5.73
C GLY A 721 -12.82 16.06 5.32
N VAL A 722 -12.85 14.82 5.81
CA VAL A 722 -11.88 13.76 5.52
C VAL A 722 -12.59 12.46 5.06
N ASN A 723 -11.82 11.41 4.78
CA ASN A 723 -12.36 10.10 4.38
C ASN A 723 -13.09 9.39 5.54
N THR A 724 -13.90 8.36 5.24
CA THR A 724 -14.84 7.79 6.24
C THR A 724 -14.26 6.70 7.13
N GLY A 725 -14.80 6.62 8.35
CA GLY A 725 -14.44 5.58 9.32
C GLY A 725 -13.16 5.87 10.08
N LEU A 726 -13.02 7.10 10.58
CA LEU A 726 -11.86 7.55 11.36
C LEU A 726 -11.64 6.63 12.57
N SER A 727 -10.38 6.37 12.92
CA SER A 727 -10.02 5.57 14.09
C SER A 727 -9.13 6.31 15.10
N ASP A 728 -8.39 7.33 14.68
CA ASP A 728 -7.35 8.05 15.43
C ASP A 728 -7.11 9.46 14.83
N LEU A 729 -6.20 10.26 15.40
CA LEU A 729 -5.52 11.39 14.71
C LEU A 729 -4.14 11.68 15.29
N GLN A 730 -3.25 12.30 14.51
CA GLN A 730 -1.95 12.84 14.95
C GLN A 730 -1.64 14.17 14.24
N LEU A 731 -0.90 15.06 14.91
CA LEU A 731 -0.41 16.34 14.37
C LEU A 731 1.10 16.31 14.15
N ALA A 732 1.55 16.71 12.96
CA ALA A 732 2.97 16.80 12.59
C ALA A 732 3.19 17.78 11.43
N ASP A 733 4.43 18.17 11.17
CA ASP A 733 4.82 18.93 9.96
C ASP A 733 5.31 17.92 8.90
N PHE A 734 4.45 17.52 7.96
CA PHE A 734 4.77 16.49 6.96
C PHE A 734 5.41 17.08 5.69
N ASN A 735 5.33 18.38 5.46
CA ASN A 735 5.87 19.03 4.26
C ASN A 735 7.09 19.94 4.55
N GLY A 736 7.52 20.03 5.80
CA GLY A 736 8.66 20.82 6.26
C GLY A 736 8.44 22.33 6.20
N ASP A 737 7.19 22.81 6.16
CA ASP A 737 6.86 24.23 6.01
C ASP A 737 6.79 25.00 7.36
N GLY A 738 6.80 24.28 8.48
CA GLY A 738 6.76 24.79 9.85
C GLY A 738 5.36 24.91 10.45
N LEU A 739 4.33 24.41 9.78
CA LEU A 739 2.94 24.37 10.25
C LEU A 739 2.52 22.94 10.61
N LEU A 740 1.59 22.80 11.54
CA LEU A 740 1.06 21.49 11.91
C LEU A 740 -0.05 21.05 10.95
N ASP A 741 0.23 19.99 10.20
CA ASP A 741 -0.69 19.19 9.40
C ASP A 741 -1.45 18.19 10.28
N VAL A 742 -2.42 17.48 9.69
CA VAL A 742 -3.22 16.46 10.40
C VAL A 742 -3.22 15.12 9.66
N ALA A 743 -2.70 14.06 10.29
CA ALA A 743 -2.82 12.69 9.81
C ALA A 743 -4.01 11.97 10.47
N VAL A 744 -4.84 11.30 9.65
CA VAL A 744 -6.08 10.64 10.11
C VAL A 744 -6.27 9.26 9.44
N PRO A 745 -6.14 8.13 10.16
CA PRO A 745 -6.47 6.82 9.62
C PRO A 745 -7.98 6.68 9.33
N ASN A 746 -8.32 5.99 8.25
CA ASN A 746 -9.66 5.85 7.71
C ASN A 746 -9.84 4.50 6.99
N THR A 747 -11.09 4.12 6.70
CA THR A 747 -11.43 2.75 6.26
C THR A 747 -11.89 2.62 4.79
N THR A 748 -12.04 3.72 4.05
CA THR A 748 -12.53 3.70 2.65
C THR A 748 -12.04 4.90 1.84
N ALA A 749 -11.44 4.65 0.67
CA ALA A 749 -10.85 5.68 -0.20
C ALA A 749 -11.81 6.38 -1.19
N THR A 750 -13.15 6.29 -1.04
CA THR A 750 -14.09 6.89 -2.00
C THR A 750 -15.30 7.59 -1.37
N GLY A 751 -15.24 8.91 -1.24
CA GLY A 751 -16.43 9.78 -1.26
C GLY A 751 -16.49 10.88 -0.20
N PHE A 752 -16.15 12.12 -0.58
CA PHE A 752 -16.39 13.31 0.24
C PHE A 752 -17.89 13.61 0.45
N ALA A 753 -18.24 14.11 1.63
CA ALA A 753 -19.61 14.53 1.94
C ALA A 753 -20.02 15.79 1.15
N ALA A 754 -21.20 15.75 0.51
CA ALA A 754 -21.72 16.88 -0.24
C ALA A 754 -22.26 17.99 0.69
N GLY A 755 -21.43 18.97 1.04
CA GLY A 755 -21.85 20.18 1.74
C GLY A 755 -20.89 20.79 2.76
N ALA A 756 -19.74 20.17 3.03
CA ALA A 756 -18.63 20.78 3.75
C ALA A 756 -17.82 21.70 2.82
N GLU A 757 -17.03 22.62 3.40
CA GLU A 757 -15.99 23.35 2.63
C GLU A 757 -14.98 22.32 2.07
N PRO A 758 -14.59 22.42 0.79
CA PRO A 758 -13.63 21.49 0.21
C PRO A 758 -12.24 21.74 0.81
N PRO A 759 -11.56 20.73 1.38
CA PRO A 759 -10.15 20.88 1.71
C PRO A 759 -9.34 21.08 0.42
N VAL A 760 -8.21 21.77 0.55
CA VAL A 760 -7.14 21.72 -0.45
C VAL A 760 -6.41 20.39 -0.26
N VAL A 761 -7.00 19.30 -0.76
CA VAL A 761 -6.36 17.98 -0.78
C VAL A 761 -5.29 17.99 -1.87
N LEU A 762 -4.02 18.18 -1.48
CA LEU A 762 -2.88 18.29 -2.41
C LEU A 762 -2.12 16.98 -2.63
N ALA A 763 -2.20 16.03 -1.71
CA ALA A 763 -1.72 14.66 -1.89
C ALA A 763 -2.84 13.65 -1.54
N ALA A 764 -2.96 12.59 -2.34
CA ALA A 764 -3.83 11.46 -2.02
C ALA A 764 -2.96 10.32 -1.49
N ALA A 765 -2.80 10.23 -0.18
CA ALA A 765 -2.14 9.10 0.45
C ALA A 765 -2.92 7.79 0.19
N PRO A 766 -2.27 6.64 -0.01
CA PRO A 766 -2.95 5.46 -0.54
C PRO A 766 -3.72 4.68 0.54
N ASN A 767 -5.00 4.43 0.30
CA ASN A 767 -5.83 3.36 0.92
C ASN A 767 -5.75 3.12 2.45
N GLY A 768 -5.57 4.14 3.31
CA GLY A 768 -5.80 3.94 4.75
C GLY A 768 -5.52 5.11 5.69
N VAL A 769 -4.70 6.09 5.30
CA VAL A 769 -4.50 7.33 6.07
C VAL A 769 -4.79 8.53 5.17
N SER A 770 -5.28 9.63 5.74
CA SER A 770 -5.43 10.91 5.08
C SER A 770 -4.57 11.93 5.82
N VAL A 771 -3.55 12.44 5.13
CA VAL A 771 -2.78 13.61 5.55
C VAL A 771 -3.50 14.86 5.00
N VAL A 772 -3.77 15.82 5.87
CA VAL A 772 -4.39 17.10 5.55
C VAL A 772 -3.34 18.18 5.78
N LEU A 773 -2.74 18.65 4.68
CA LEU A 773 -1.70 19.69 4.73
C LEU A 773 -2.31 21.04 5.12
N ASN A 774 -1.68 21.71 6.08
CA ASN A 774 -2.05 23.00 6.64
C ASN A 774 -1.22 24.11 5.99
N GLU A 775 -1.67 24.60 4.84
CA GLU A 775 -1.07 25.73 4.11
C GLU A 775 -1.25 27.11 4.83
N GLY A 776 -1.47 27.08 6.14
CA GLY A 776 -1.76 28.22 7.02
C GLY A 776 -3.17 28.78 6.89
N SER A 777 -3.46 29.80 7.70
CA SER A 777 -4.80 30.42 7.88
C SER A 777 -5.34 31.24 6.69
N GLY A 778 -5.03 30.83 5.45
CA GLY A 778 -5.62 31.33 4.20
C GLY A 778 -4.71 32.24 3.37
N THR A 779 -3.40 32.25 3.63
CA THR A 779 -2.41 33.05 2.90
C THR A 779 -1.58 32.25 1.90
N THR A 780 -2.23 31.73 0.86
CA THR A 780 -1.55 31.42 -0.41
C THR A 780 -0.62 32.57 -0.76
N PRO A 781 0.70 32.36 -0.99
CA PRO A 781 1.59 33.44 -1.44
C PRO A 781 1.01 34.05 -2.72
N PRO A 782 0.65 35.35 -2.75
CA PRO A 782 -0.03 35.90 -3.92
C PRO A 782 0.87 35.76 -5.15
N PRO A 783 0.34 35.34 -6.31
CA PRO A 783 1.14 35.25 -7.53
C PRO A 783 1.83 36.59 -7.81
N ALA A 784 3.11 36.53 -8.19
CA ALA A 784 4.05 37.66 -8.11
C ALA A 784 3.44 39.02 -8.55
N CYS A 785 3.32 39.94 -7.57
CA CYS A 785 2.61 41.23 -7.70
C CYS A 785 2.86 41.93 -9.05
N THR A 786 1.79 42.22 -9.80
CA THR A 786 1.85 42.99 -11.05
C THR A 786 2.08 44.48 -10.79
N ILE A 787 1.64 44.98 -9.63
CA ILE A 787 1.80 46.36 -9.18
C ILE A 787 2.33 46.38 -7.73
N ARG A 788 3.41 47.13 -7.48
CA ARG A 788 4.05 47.26 -6.15
C ARG A 788 4.27 48.70 -5.74
N GLY A 789 4.00 48.99 -4.47
CA GLY A 789 4.52 50.15 -3.75
C GLY A 789 5.90 49.89 -3.16
N THR A 790 6.23 50.63 -2.10
CA THR A 790 7.56 50.71 -1.51
C THR A 790 7.51 50.50 0.01
N SER A 791 8.46 51.08 0.76
CA SER A 791 8.51 51.04 2.22
C SER A 791 8.13 52.39 2.85
N GLY A 792 7.28 53.16 2.17
CA GLY A 792 6.62 54.33 2.74
C GLY A 792 5.33 54.63 2.01
N ASN A 793 4.47 55.43 2.64
CA ASN A 793 3.10 55.73 2.24
C ASN A 793 2.92 56.02 0.73
N ASP A 794 2.41 55.02 0.01
CA ASP A 794 2.21 55.04 -1.44
C ASP A 794 0.73 55.22 -1.82
N SER A 795 0.50 55.51 -3.10
CA SER A 795 -0.84 55.57 -3.67
C SER A 795 -0.89 54.81 -4.97
N LEU A 796 -1.55 53.65 -4.93
CA LEU A 796 -1.60 52.66 -5.99
C LEU A 796 -3.01 52.60 -6.60
N THR A 797 -3.09 52.24 -7.87
CA THR A 797 -4.37 52.04 -8.58
C THR A 797 -4.11 51.03 -9.70
N GLY A 798 -4.88 49.94 -9.72
CA GLY A 798 -4.83 48.93 -10.76
C GLY A 798 -5.54 49.33 -12.04
N THR A 799 -5.82 48.33 -12.85
CA THR A 799 -6.34 48.45 -14.21
C THR A 799 -7.81 47.97 -14.29
N PRO A 800 -8.42 47.96 -15.48
CA PRO A 800 -9.74 47.34 -15.69
C PRO A 800 -9.71 45.83 -16.01
N GLY A 801 -8.71 45.09 -15.51
CA GLY A 801 -8.71 43.63 -15.47
C GLY A 801 -7.93 43.10 -14.26
N ASN A 802 -8.09 41.81 -13.96
CA ASN A 802 -7.59 41.14 -12.76
C ASN A 802 -6.10 41.45 -12.48
N ASP A 803 -5.83 42.22 -11.44
CA ASP A 803 -4.52 42.68 -11.00
C ASP A 803 -4.09 42.04 -9.67
N VAL A 804 -2.77 42.00 -9.43
CA VAL A 804 -2.19 41.64 -8.11
C VAL A 804 -1.40 42.83 -7.58
N ILE A 805 -1.95 43.49 -6.57
CA ILE A 805 -1.47 44.78 -6.06
C ILE A 805 -0.95 44.63 -4.63
N CYS A 806 0.28 45.08 -4.40
CA CYS A 806 0.95 44.97 -3.10
C CYS A 806 1.42 46.36 -2.65
N GLY A 807 0.90 46.89 -1.54
CA GLY A 807 1.29 48.18 -0.96
C GLY A 807 2.74 48.17 -0.50
N GLY A 808 3.01 47.44 0.59
CA GLY A 808 4.34 47.19 1.13
C GLY A 808 4.42 47.58 2.59
N ALA A 809 5.09 48.69 2.90
CA ALA A 809 5.14 49.22 4.26
C ALA A 809 4.94 50.74 4.27
N GLY A 810 4.25 51.25 5.28
CA GLY A 810 3.73 52.61 5.32
C GLY A 810 2.20 52.63 5.19
N ASN A 811 1.58 53.79 5.42
CA ASN A 811 0.12 53.89 5.37
C ASN A 811 -0.32 54.23 3.94
N ASP A 812 -0.78 53.23 3.22
CA ASP A 812 -1.02 53.24 1.78
C ASP A 812 -2.47 53.55 1.40
N VAL A 813 -2.66 53.94 0.14
CA VAL A 813 -3.99 54.15 -0.45
C VAL A 813 -4.07 53.40 -1.77
N ILE A 814 -4.77 52.26 -1.76
CA ILE A 814 -4.79 51.28 -2.85
C ILE A 814 -6.20 51.17 -3.44
N LYS A 815 -6.28 50.96 -4.76
CA LYS A 815 -7.50 50.61 -5.48
C LYS A 815 -7.20 49.49 -6.47
N GLY A 816 -8.03 48.45 -6.51
CA GLY A 816 -8.04 47.41 -7.53
C GLY A 816 -8.42 48.03 -8.87
N GLY A 817 -9.72 48.06 -9.16
CA GLY A 817 -10.26 48.80 -10.28
C GLY A 817 -11.51 48.15 -10.84
N ALA A 818 -11.32 47.25 -11.80
CA ALA A 818 -12.39 46.37 -12.27
C ALA A 818 -11.77 45.06 -12.79
N GLY A 819 -12.43 43.93 -12.55
CA GLY A 819 -11.79 42.61 -12.66
C GLY A 819 -11.65 42.00 -11.28
N ASP A 820 -11.45 40.69 -11.21
CA ASP A 820 -11.35 39.98 -9.92
C ASP A 820 -9.91 40.15 -9.38
N ASP A 821 -9.72 41.09 -8.47
CA ASP A 821 -8.40 41.57 -8.04
C ASP A 821 -7.90 40.89 -6.75
N VAL A 822 -6.58 40.78 -6.60
CA VAL A 822 -5.92 40.36 -5.36
C VAL A 822 -5.09 41.52 -4.81
N ILE A 823 -5.44 42.02 -3.62
CA ILE A 823 -4.86 43.25 -3.06
C ILE A 823 -4.35 43.00 -1.64
N VAL A 824 -3.09 43.35 -1.39
CA VAL A 824 -2.45 43.28 -0.08
C VAL A 824 -1.97 44.69 0.30
N GLY A 825 -2.36 45.19 1.47
CA GLY A 825 -1.83 46.42 2.07
C GLY A 825 -0.38 46.23 2.50
N GLY A 826 -0.18 45.47 3.56
CA GLY A 826 1.12 45.10 4.09
C GLY A 826 1.26 45.53 5.54
N THR A 827 2.16 46.49 5.83
CA THR A 827 2.35 46.98 7.21
C THR A 827 2.13 48.50 7.30
N GLY A 828 1.10 48.93 8.01
CA GLY A 828 0.69 50.34 8.06
C GLY A 828 -0.80 50.47 8.35
N ALA A 829 -1.32 51.70 8.48
CA ALA A 829 -2.77 51.91 8.59
C ALA A 829 -3.36 52.31 7.24
N ASP A 830 -3.78 51.31 6.47
CA ASP A 830 -4.02 51.35 5.04
C ASP A 830 -5.47 51.68 4.67
N ARG A 831 -5.67 52.09 3.41
CA ARG A 831 -7.00 52.32 2.83
C ARG A 831 -7.10 51.62 1.48
N ILE A 832 -7.83 50.51 1.46
CA ILE A 832 -7.87 49.60 0.33
C ILE A 832 -9.30 49.50 -0.21
N ARG A 833 -9.40 49.36 -1.53
CA ARG A 833 -10.67 49.26 -2.25
C ARG A 833 -10.54 48.27 -3.42
N GLY A 834 -11.33 47.20 -3.46
CA GLY A 834 -11.41 46.31 -4.64
C GLY A 834 -12.02 47.02 -5.85
N ASP A 835 -13.07 47.81 -5.58
CA ASP A 835 -13.93 48.53 -6.53
C ASP A 835 -14.94 47.63 -7.27
N ALA A 836 -14.55 46.79 -8.25
CA ALA A 836 -15.53 46.05 -9.08
C ALA A 836 -15.04 44.71 -9.69
N GLY A 837 -15.05 43.66 -8.88
CA GLY A 837 -14.87 42.27 -9.30
C GLY A 837 -15.34 41.31 -8.22
N LYS A 838 -14.82 40.10 -8.16
CA LYS A 838 -14.79 39.28 -6.95
C LYS A 838 -13.41 39.42 -6.31
N ASP A 839 -13.29 40.36 -5.38
CA ASP A 839 -11.98 40.82 -4.95
C ASP A 839 -11.52 40.08 -3.68
N ARG A 840 -10.23 39.71 -3.61
CA ARG A 840 -9.56 39.21 -2.39
C ARG A 840 -8.70 40.33 -1.83
N VAL A 841 -9.10 40.89 -0.69
CA VAL A 841 -8.48 42.08 -0.09
C VAL A 841 -7.97 41.79 1.32
N PHE A 842 -6.68 41.99 1.52
CA PHE A 842 -5.97 41.79 2.78
C PHE A 842 -5.41 43.13 3.25
N GLY A 843 -5.72 43.53 4.48
CA GLY A 843 -5.11 44.70 5.12
C GLY A 843 -3.65 44.41 5.48
N GLY A 844 -3.46 43.65 6.54
CA GLY A 844 -2.14 43.20 7.02
C GLY A 844 -1.92 43.63 8.46
N ASP A 845 -0.75 44.18 8.78
CA ASP A 845 -0.45 44.68 10.12
C ASP A 845 -0.86 46.15 10.26
N GLY A 846 -1.92 46.46 11.03
CA GLY A 846 -2.33 47.85 11.14
C GLY A 846 -3.65 48.19 11.80
N ALA A 847 -4.34 49.14 11.16
CA ALA A 847 -5.63 49.66 11.58
C ALA A 847 -6.31 50.21 10.32
N ASP A 848 -6.80 49.26 9.53
CA ASP A 848 -7.03 49.42 8.11
C ASP A 848 -8.49 49.74 7.80
N ALA A 849 -8.72 50.24 6.59
CA ALA A 849 -10.07 50.46 6.08
C ALA A 849 -10.22 49.77 4.72
N LEU A 850 -10.92 48.64 4.71
CA LEU A 850 -11.11 47.78 3.55
C LEU A 850 -12.54 47.92 3.02
N LEU A 851 -12.68 48.16 1.73
CA LEU A 851 -13.95 48.11 1.02
C LEU A 851 -13.82 47.15 -0.15
N GLY A 852 -14.64 46.10 -0.24
CA GLY A 852 -14.68 45.21 -1.41
C GLY A 852 -15.14 46.01 -2.63
N GLY A 853 -16.46 46.16 -2.78
CA GLY A 853 -17.05 47.10 -3.72
C GLY A 853 -18.36 46.61 -4.28
N THR A 854 -18.32 46.06 -5.49
CA THR A 854 -19.46 45.41 -6.14
C THR A 854 -19.04 44.05 -6.66
N GLY A 855 -19.49 42.98 -6.02
CA GLY A 855 -18.82 41.70 -6.16
C GLY A 855 -19.41 40.57 -5.36
N ALA A 856 -18.57 39.59 -5.08
CA ALA A 856 -18.75 38.62 -4.01
C ALA A 856 -17.37 38.50 -3.36
N ASP A 857 -17.11 39.42 -2.43
CA ASP A 857 -15.76 39.81 -2.05
C ASP A 857 -15.29 39.09 -0.79
N GLN A 858 -13.98 38.86 -0.69
CA GLN A 858 -13.32 38.29 0.48
C GLN A 858 -12.42 39.36 1.10
N LEU A 859 -12.72 39.77 2.33
CA LEU A 859 -11.95 40.76 3.09
C LEU A 859 -11.31 40.10 4.32
N SER A 860 -10.03 40.36 4.55
CA SER A 860 -9.34 40.02 5.80
C SER A 860 -8.65 41.26 6.34
N GLY A 861 -8.97 41.64 7.58
CA GLY A 861 -8.36 42.81 8.24
C GLY A 861 -6.87 42.58 8.46
N GLY A 862 -6.55 41.44 9.08
CA GLY A 862 -5.20 41.10 9.52
C GLY A 862 -5.02 41.43 11.01
N ALA A 863 -3.83 41.88 11.37
CA ALA A 863 -3.45 42.15 12.75
C ALA A 863 -3.75 43.61 13.13
N GLY A 864 -4.94 43.86 13.68
CA GLY A 864 -5.35 45.23 13.97
C GLY A 864 -6.75 45.44 14.53
N VAL A 865 -7.23 46.68 14.39
CA VAL A 865 -8.64 47.03 14.59
C VAL A 865 -9.15 47.60 13.27
N ASP A 866 -9.63 46.69 12.43
CA ASP A 866 -9.82 46.93 11.01
C ASP A 866 -11.29 47.14 10.64
N LEU A 867 -11.52 48.14 9.81
CA LEU A 867 -12.83 48.59 9.37
C LEU A 867 -13.14 48.00 7.99
N CYS A 868 -13.92 46.94 7.94
CA CYS A 868 -14.22 46.24 6.68
C CYS A 868 -15.70 46.36 6.29
N ALA A 869 -15.94 46.60 5.00
CA ALA A 869 -17.25 46.58 4.40
C ALA A 869 -17.20 45.91 3.02
N GLY A 870 -17.83 44.73 2.88
CA GLY A 870 -17.91 43.99 1.61
C GLY A 870 -18.46 44.85 0.48
N GLY A 871 -19.59 45.50 0.72
CA GLY A 871 -20.18 46.46 -0.21
C GLY A 871 -21.50 45.97 -0.76
N ALA A 872 -21.53 45.67 -2.06
CA ALA A 872 -22.74 45.24 -2.77
C ALA A 872 -22.56 43.84 -3.37
N GLY A 873 -22.82 42.82 -2.55
CA GLY A 873 -22.73 41.44 -2.97
C GLY A 873 -23.12 40.44 -1.89
N THR A 874 -22.55 39.25 -1.98
CA THR A 874 -22.54 38.25 -0.91
C THR A 874 -21.08 38.08 -0.51
N ASP A 875 -20.70 38.78 0.54
CA ASP A 875 -19.30 39.06 0.86
C ASP A 875 -18.92 38.38 2.18
N THR A 876 -17.72 37.83 2.24
CA THR A 876 -17.14 37.23 3.44
C THR A 876 -16.08 38.18 4.00
N ALA A 877 -16.15 38.46 5.30
CA ALA A 877 -15.15 39.27 5.99
C ALA A 877 -14.69 38.55 7.26
N LEU A 878 -13.40 38.28 7.34
CA LEU A 878 -12.65 37.68 8.44
C LEU A 878 -11.84 38.77 9.17
N THR A 879 -11.52 38.59 10.46
CA THR A 879 -10.69 39.51 11.28
C THR A 879 -11.03 41.02 11.18
N CYS A 880 -12.32 41.41 11.12
CA CYS A 880 -12.72 42.82 11.00
C CYS A 880 -13.91 43.25 11.88
N GLU A 881 -13.93 44.51 12.31
CA GLU A 881 -15.14 45.17 12.81
C GLU A 881 -16.11 45.51 11.66
N ARG A 882 -17.17 44.70 11.49
CA ARG A 882 -18.23 44.97 10.49
C ARG A 882 -19.08 46.19 10.88
N THR A 883 -18.85 47.34 10.24
CA THR A 883 -19.82 48.45 10.34
C THR A 883 -21.08 48.18 9.53
N THR A 884 -22.17 47.87 10.21
CA THR A 884 -23.53 47.83 9.65
C THR A 884 -24.11 49.25 9.45
N GLY A 885 -23.38 50.12 8.73
CA GLY A 885 -23.82 51.49 8.47
C GLY A 885 -22.87 52.36 7.64
N VAL A 886 -23.29 52.66 6.41
CA VAL A 886 -22.69 53.69 5.54
C VAL A 886 -22.99 55.11 6.05
N PRO A 887 -22.02 56.04 6.02
CA PRO A 887 -22.25 57.49 5.96
C PRO A 887 -22.49 58.01 4.52
#